data_AF-A0A1Z9Q345-F1
#
_entry.id   AF-A0A1Z9Q345-F1
#
_cell.length_a   1.000
_cell.length_b   1.000
_cell.length_c   1.000
_cell.angle_alpha   90.00
_cell.angle_beta   90.00
_cell.angle_gamma   90.00
#
_symmetry.space_group_name_H-M   'P 1'
#
loop_
_entity.id
_entity.type
_entity.pdbx_description
1 polymer ?
#
loop_
_entity_poly.entity_id
_entity_poly.type
_entity_poly.pdbx_seq_one_letter_code
_entity_poly.pdbx_strand_id
1 'polypeptide(L)'
;SRKLWKTNNLSPQARTDSANSFSNRYGITPFNPTVQHDTNYPGVHTIVWPNVKFPVTAEYDITIAVDDNVKLKIGDQVDIRKDGFAIRGDSKTATGTTVYRKRIKEGTYTLTAELEQIPGGKYGMNNNSMLLAVDIQSIGSIASEVEKKSWNQNPFAVALAIESPPPPPPVREIPDAGDGGCPENPIWSTMTPGASQSWYPADYKSWSEFTNKYAISPVPPLDIPGTDGAGAVYSTSWKMTAPYAGDYTLKGTVEDTGKLLVNGKEITDLVSPTEICPKIPSTKIYLEEGTHDIEVQVENKKDYETPKFFIDQKIFNTQDWQNQISRPSGRTKDIDFKIAPSTYHGATASIEALGIYFEKKFGPDYVPPKDFKRTVEYGRVYDVILTSNTFRTSNVPVNSNQINVINMKDPVNGFKWISSTRIEYDEDPIKNGWDCNAAFTIDNVVGGTAKFNSNGQRIDYTGDNVQVTLTLSYRDRRASDGFALDAIRMGSVQWTRDGEVGSETHTITLGSGTTQIGEDMTFATGSNPEGIKLRTKGDNVLQMEDIPHVPIEDQKILFDDVIFTASEGKFFGINGNKAKFVLPELHNTNLSRGGVTYKGPALYNYKFKGYGKFLNKNGVTPDYPKFGGGELVNYEWSNVDFPQDGEYDFHFAHDAHGSVYLDGEEIIKGDFDNVAGVSAQDSANWNPGIKRKIGVSKGKHTITVAPPDGRIGETSGWGDGLFKKISSDYYRGQQAFDNNPSAMALGITINVETNPAVGSKEELLQRGKSWKENPTAISAIMIPPPCPKKIKGKGVVVDVIVNDPGGPYPTPEGEGDPPYTVVLRLKKVIPTSCGINYDPGNNQVVFPPYDPTDVDPTDPTPPTPPTITPIEPPDGEPTITPPDDPTDGDPPPTDGDPPPTTGDSIVITPDNGAKLRPVFGAHGSIIAVKIDDPGLGFTEYPTISIPSDTGIGAVFAPQFEIIRDPLDIAPDKLLQVTDLVGLKQTGYVDGRAYYGTVFFDNDIKYAGMYETIGQKIRVYDTLQDSIDAMDRSEPSAIQRSGTDISSNDPRLNIPNTPDNLI
;
A
#
# COMPACT_ATOMS: atom_id res chain seq x y z
N SER A 1 14.57 -12.32 -12.42
CA SER A 1 15.00 -11.31 -11.42
C SER A 1 15.85 -11.99 -10.34
N ARG A 2 16.77 -11.28 -9.67
CA ARG A 2 17.50 -11.82 -8.50
C ARG A 2 16.72 -11.56 -7.20
N LYS A 3 16.80 -12.47 -6.24
CA LYS A 3 16.21 -12.29 -4.90
C LYS A 3 17.10 -11.36 -4.07
N LEU A 4 16.51 -10.31 -3.52
CA LEU A 4 17.16 -9.43 -2.52
C LEU A 4 17.09 -10.09 -1.13
N TRP A 5 18.15 -9.90 -0.35
CA TRP A 5 18.30 -10.45 1.00
C TRP A 5 18.48 -9.32 2.02
N LYS A 6 18.35 -9.64 3.32
CA LYS A 6 18.61 -8.70 4.42
C LYS A 6 20.03 -8.91 4.95
N THR A 7 20.76 -7.80 5.18
CA THR A 7 22.18 -7.79 5.56
C THR A 7 22.44 -8.30 6.98
N ASN A 8 21.53 -8.03 7.92
CA ASN A 8 21.65 -8.41 9.33
C ASN A 8 20.55 -9.40 9.76
N ASN A 9 20.92 -10.37 10.62
CA ASN A 9 20.04 -11.48 11.04
C ASN A 9 19.05 -11.11 12.17
N LEU A 10 18.32 -10.01 11.99
CA LEU A 10 17.39 -9.50 13.01
C LEU A 10 15.99 -10.10 12.80
N SER A 11 15.31 -10.46 13.89
CA SER A 11 13.89 -10.86 13.84
C SER A 11 13.01 -9.68 13.39
N PRO A 12 11.77 -9.91 12.91
CA PRO A 12 10.86 -8.82 12.53
C PRO A 12 10.62 -7.83 13.68
N GLN A 13 10.52 -8.35 14.91
CA GLN A 13 10.40 -7.55 16.13
C GLN A 13 11.68 -6.73 16.37
N ALA A 14 12.85 -7.37 16.38
CA ALA A 14 14.13 -6.67 16.61
C ALA A 14 14.46 -5.60 15.54
N ARG A 15 13.97 -5.72 14.30
CA ARG A 15 14.06 -4.65 13.27
C ARG A 15 13.11 -3.49 13.52
N THR A 16 11.94 -3.77 14.11
CA THR A 16 10.97 -2.74 14.53
C THR A 16 11.51 -1.98 15.74
N ASP A 17 12.16 -2.69 16.67
CA ASP A 17 12.76 -2.11 17.88
C ASP A 17 14.13 -1.44 17.61
N SER A 18 14.79 -1.77 16.50
CA SER A 18 16.01 -1.10 16.00
C SER A 18 15.74 0.31 15.44
N ALA A 19 14.84 1.09 16.06
CA ALA A 19 14.40 2.39 15.59
C ALA A 19 15.55 3.39 15.33
N ASN A 20 16.65 3.26 16.07
CA ASN A 20 17.83 4.13 15.98
C ASN A 20 18.86 3.67 14.92
N SER A 21 18.62 2.59 14.17
CA SER A 21 19.53 2.10 13.12
C SER A 21 18.81 1.92 11.79
N PHE A 22 18.95 2.93 10.93
CA PHE A 22 18.38 2.96 9.59
C PHE A 22 18.79 1.73 8.75
N SER A 23 20.08 1.40 8.77
CA SER A 23 20.66 0.23 8.09
C SER A 23 20.07 -1.10 8.58
N ASN A 24 19.79 -1.26 9.88
CA ASN A 24 19.17 -2.48 10.42
C ASN A 24 17.71 -2.67 9.96
N ARG A 25 16.98 -1.57 9.79
CA ARG A 25 15.56 -1.58 9.41
C ARG A 25 15.38 -1.78 7.90
N TYR A 26 16.03 -0.94 7.10
CA TYR A 26 15.83 -0.88 5.64
C TYR A 26 16.84 -1.71 4.84
N GLY A 27 18.05 -1.96 5.37
CA GLY A 27 19.17 -2.58 4.66
C GLY A 27 18.82 -3.84 3.86
N ILE A 28 19.32 -3.92 2.63
CA ILE A 28 19.23 -5.04 1.69
C ILE A 28 20.56 -5.27 0.98
N THR A 29 20.73 -6.46 0.41
CA THR A 29 21.87 -6.86 -0.45
C THR A 29 21.38 -7.72 -1.64
N PRO A 30 22.01 -7.64 -2.83
CA PRO A 30 21.69 -8.50 -3.97
C PRO A 30 22.22 -9.95 -3.89
N PHE A 31 23.09 -10.27 -2.92
CA PHE A 31 23.68 -11.61 -2.75
C PHE A 31 23.32 -12.21 -1.38
N ASN A 32 23.19 -13.54 -1.27
CA ASN A 32 22.77 -14.17 -0.01
C ASN A 32 23.86 -14.07 1.07
N PRO A 33 23.68 -13.25 2.14
CA PRO A 33 24.73 -13.03 3.12
C PRO A 33 24.88 -14.19 4.12
N THR A 34 23.99 -15.20 4.12
CA THR A 34 24.22 -16.43 4.90
C THR A 34 25.34 -17.30 4.34
N VAL A 35 25.83 -17.02 3.12
CA VAL A 35 26.95 -17.75 2.50
C VAL A 35 28.19 -16.87 2.59
N GLN A 36 29.21 -17.33 3.33
CA GLN A 36 30.50 -16.65 3.36
C GLN A 36 31.27 -16.91 2.06
N HIS A 37 31.85 -15.86 1.50
CA HIS A 37 32.73 -15.95 0.34
C HIS A 37 34.03 -15.17 0.61
N ASP A 38 35.15 -15.74 0.15
CA ASP A 38 36.49 -15.16 0.28
C ASP A 38 36.74 -13.96 -0.64
N THR A 39 35.81 -13.68 -1.56
CA THR A 39 35.74 -12.45 -2.35
C THR A 39 34.42 -11.75 -2.09
N ASN A 40 34.42 -10.41 -2.03
CA ASN A 40 33.26 -9.64 -1.60
C ASN A 40 32.31 -9.20 -2.73
N TYR A 41 32.27 -9.94 -3.84
CA TYR A 41 31.55 -9.57 -5.08
C TYR A 41 31.89 -8.14 -5.61
N PRO A 42 33.18 -7.79 -5.80
CA PRO A 42 33.55 -6.45 -6.27
C PRO A 42 32.97 -6.11 -7.65
N GLY A 43 32.68 -4.83 -7.88
CA GLY A 43 32.07 -4.32 -9.13
C GLY A 43 30.75 -3.59 -8.88
N VAL A 44 30.05 -3.21 -9.95
CA VAL A 44 28.77 -2.49 -9.89
C VAL A 44 27.60 -3.45 -10.11
N HIS A 45 26.62 -3.44 -9.21
CA HIS A 45 25.47 -4.33 -9.21
C HIS A 45 24.17 -3.51 -9.22
N THR A 46 23.44 -3.58 -10.33
CA THR A 46 22.23 -2.77 -10.52
C THR A 46 20.99 -3.45 -9.94
N ILE A 47 20.26 -2.74 -9.08
CA ILE A 47 18.93 -3.12 -8.59
C ILE A 47 17.91 -2.16 -9.21
N VAL A 48 16.81 -2.69 -9.76
CA VAL A 48 15.81 -1.92 -10.50
C VAL A 48 14.40 -2.22 -9.96
N TRP A 49 13.64 -1.17 -9.68
CA TRP A 49 12.23 -1.20 -9.30
C TRP A 49 11.44 -0.39 -10.35
N PRO A 50 10.77 -1.00 -11.33
CA PRO A 50 10.24 -0.29 -12.49
C PRO A 50 9.01 0.59 -12.19
N ASN A 51 8.25 0.27 -11.15
CA ASN A 51 6.92 0.83 -10.90
C ASN A 51 6.82 1.52 -9.53
N VAL A 52 7.73 2.44 -9.20
CA VAL A 52 7.65 3.21 -7.95
C VAL A 52 6.72 4.42 -8.15
N LYS A 53 5.52 4.38 -7.55
CA LYS A 53 4.54 5.48 -7.62
C LYS A 53 4.83 6.56 -6.58
N PHE A 54 4.98 7.80 -7.06
CA PHE A 54 5.04 9.02 -6.27
C PHE A 54 3.64 9.67 -6.34
N PRO A 55 2.88 9.71 -5.23
CA PRO A 55 1.44 10.03 -5.24
C PRO A 55 1.12 11.54 -5.25
N VAL A 56 2.12 12.42 -5.30
CA VAL A 56 1.94 13.88 -5.34
C VAL A 56 3.21 14.56 -5.87
N THR A 57 3.09 15.73 -6.49
CA THR A 57 4.26 16.58 -6.80
C THR A 57 4.70 17.32 -5.53
N ALA A 58 5.78 16.85 -4.89
CA ALA A 58 6.24 17.37 -3.60
C ALA A 58 7.76 17.33 -3.45
N GLU A 59 8.28 18.00 -2.41
CA GLU A 59 9.62 17.70 -1.89
C GLU A 59 9.59 16.34 -1.17
N TYR A 60 10.55 15.48 -1.51
CA TYR A 60 10.77 14.19 -0.88
C TYR A 60 12.14 14.17 -0.19
N ASP A 61 12.17 13.71 1.06
CA ASP A 61 13.40 13.36 1.77
C ASP A 61 13.77 11.91 1.43
N ILE A 62 14.80 11.74 0.60
CA ILE A 62 15.37 10.46 0.18
C ILE A 62 16.50 10.12 1.15
N THR A 63 16.24 9.24 2.11
CA THR A 63 17.22 8.81 3.11
C THR A 63 17.99 7.61 2.59
N ILE A 64 19.33 7.67 2.59
CA ILE A 64 20.22 6.64 2.04
C ILE A 64 21.32 6.27 3.04
N ALA A 65 21.56 4.97 3.24
CA ALA A 65 22.80 4.44 3.78
C ALA A 65 23.32 3.29 2.90
N VAL A 66 24.64 3.12 2.82
CA VAL A 66 25.29 2.25 1.84
C VAL A 66 26.66 1.77 2.32
N ASP A 67 27.08 0.59 1.86
CA ASP A 67 28.40 -0.02 2.06
C ASP A 67 28.68 -0.95 0.85
N ASP A 68 29.65 -0.71 -0.05
CA ASP A 68 30.46 0.49 -0.17
C ASP A 68 29.67 1.69 -0.71
N ASN A 69 29.25 1.71 -1.98
CA ASN A 69 28.89 2.93 -2.70
C ASN A 69 27.63 2.79 -3.57
N VAL A 70 26.78 3.83 -3.70
CA VAL A 70 25.60 3.76 -4.58
C VAL A 70 25.40 5.01 -5.44
N LYS A 71 25.03 4.79 -6.70
CA LYS A 71 24.40 5.78 -7.56
C LYS A 71 22.90 5.46 -7.70
N LEU A 72 22.05 6.28 -7.11
CA LEU A 72 20.59 6.14 -7.08
C LEU A 72 19.93 7.09 -8.08
N LYS A 73 19.06 6.56 -8.94
CA LYS A 73 18.29 7.29 -9.93
C LYS A 73 16.79 7.07 -9.72
N ILE A 74 15.97 8.08 -9.98
CA ILE A 74 14.49 7.99 -9.97
C ILE A 74 13.97 8.66 -11.24
N GLY A 75 13.64 7.84 -12.23
CA GLY A 75 13.32 8.29 -13.59
C GLY A 75 14.42 9.19 -14.17
N ASP A 76 14.00 10.31 -14.74
CA ASP A 76 14.81 11.44 -15.21
C ASP A 76 15.02 12.54 -14.15
N GLN A 77 14.24 12.52 -13.06
CA GLN A 77 14.14 13.63 -12.11
C GLN A 77 15.24 13.65 -11.04
N VAL A 78 15.78 12.49 -10.68
CA VAL A 78 16.78 12.37 -9.61
C VAL A 78 17.95 11.53 -10.08
N ASP A 79 19.15 12.07 -9.87
CA ASP A 79 20.42 11.35 -9.85
C ASP A 79 21.17 11.77 -8.56
N ILE A 80 21.54 10.78 -7.73
CA ILE A 80 22.25 10.95 -6.46
C ILE A 80 23.41 9.94 -6.41
N ARG A 81 24.64 10.42 -6.23
CA ARG A 81 25.77 9.60 -5.81
C ARG A 81 25.97 9.76 -4.30
N LYS A 82 26.02 8.63 -3.58
CA LYS A 82 26.32 8.54 -2.14
C LYS A 82 27.46 7.55 -1.96
N ASP A 83 28.59 8.01 -1.44
CA ASP A 83 29.68 7.13 -0.99
C ASP A 83 29.38 6.59 0.42
N GLY A 84 29.82 5.38 0.73
CA GLY A 84 29.74 4.81 2.08
C GLY A 84 30.85 5.32 2.98
N PHE A 85 32.06 5.46 2.44
CA PHE A 85 33.26 5.89 3.16
C PHE A 85 33.84 7.17 2.54
N ALA A 86 34.35 8.09 3.39
CA ALA A 86 34.95 9.34 2.93
C ALA A 86 36.33 9.12 2.26
N ILE A 87 36.97 7.98 2.54
CA ILE A 87 38.15 7.49 1.85
C ILE A 87 37.77 6.17 1.13
N ARG A 88 37.97 6.12 -0.19
CA ARG A 88 37.55 4.98 -1.02
C ARG A 88 38.33 3.70 -0.67
N GLY A 89 37.63 2.66 -0.21
CA GLY A 89 38.22 1.37 0.17
C GLY A 89 38.83 1.32 1.58
N ASP A 90 38.55 2.33 2.40
CA ASP A 90 38.83 2.35 3.84
C ASP A 90 37.57 1.92 4.62
N SER A 91 37.74 1.32 5.79
CA SER A 91 36.64 0.85 6.65
C SER A 91 36.43 1.69 7.92
N LYS A 92 37.08 2.86 8.02
CA LYS A 92 37.11 3.70 9.24
C LYS A 92 36.35 5.02 9.08
N THR A 93 36.15 5.48 7.85
CA THR A 93 35.58 6.80 7.52
C THR A 93 34.12 6.72 7.06
N ALA A 94 33.34 5.82 7.67
CA ALA A 94 31.94 5.59 7.34
C ALA A 94 31.12 6.89 7.46
N THR A 95 30.59 7.35 6.33
CA THR A 95 29.78 8.58 6.19
C THR A 95 28.36 8.43 6.74
N GLY A 96 27.95 7.19 7.07
CA GLY A 96 26.67 6.90 7.70
C GLY A 96 25.46 7.11 6.78
N THR A 97 24.34 7.48 7.42
CA THR A 97 23.05 7.76 6.75
C THR A 97 22.98 9.23 6.35
N THR A 98 22.47 9.52 5.15
CA THR A 98 22.32 10.89 4.63
C THR A 98 20.94 11.07 4.02
N VAL A 99 20.32 12.24 4.26
CA VAL A 99 19.04 12.62 3.66
C VAL A 99 19.29 13.56 2.49
N TYR A 100 18.76 13.22 1.32
CA TYR A 100 18.79 14.03 0.11
C TYR A 100 17.39 14.53 -0.20
N ARG A 101 17.18 15.85 -0.11
CA ARG A 101 15.91 16.48 -0.48
C ARG A 101 15.82 16.71 -1.99
N LYS A 102 14.71 16.29 -2.60
CA LYS A 102 14.44 16.46 -4.04
C LYS A 102 12.95 16.69 -4.29
N ARG A 103 12.59 17.69 -5.10
CA ARG A 103 11.24 17.77 -5.70
C ARG A 103 11.09 16.64 -6.71
N ILE A 104 10.04 15.85 -6.58
CA ILE A 104 9.68 14.79 -7.52
C ILE A 104 8.22 15.02 -7.90
N LYS A 105 7.92 15.01 -9.20
CA LYS A 105 6.56 15.11 -9.72
C LYS A 105 5.75 13.86 -9.38
N GLU A 106 4.44 14.02 -9.33
CA GLU A 106 3.50 12.90 -9.29
C GLU A 106 3.66 12.03 -10.54
N GLY A 107 3.67 10.71 -10.35
CA GLY A 107 3.82 9.74 -11.45
C GLY A 107 4.36 8.40 -10.98
N THR A 108 4.60 7.51 -11.94
CA THR A 108 5.24 6.21 -11.72
C THR A 108 6.60 6.23 -12.40
N TYR A 109 7.67 5.94 -11.65
CA TYR A 109 9.05 6.03 -12.14
C TYR A 109 9.84 4.75 -11.84
N THR A 110 10.73 4.40 -12.76
CA THR A 110 11.78 3.42 -12.51
C THR A 110 12.79 3.98 -11.52
N LEU A 111 12.93 3.34 -10.36
CA LEU A 111 14.00 3.60 -9.40
C LEU A 111 15.13 2.59 -9.65
N THR A 112 16.35 3.09 -9.82
CA THR A 112 17.54 2.29 -10.16
C THR A 112 18.66 2.61 -9.19
N ALA A 113 19.21 1.59 -8.53
CA ALA A 113 20.38 1.70 -7.66
C ALA A 113 21.55 0.91 -8.25
N GLU A 114 22.58 1.62 -8.71
CA GLU A 114 23.87 1.09 -9.15
C GLU A 114 24.78 1.00 -7.91
N LEU A 115 24.85 -0.19 -7.29
CA LEU A 115 25.61 -0.46 -6.07
C LEU A 115 27.05 -0.88 -6.42
N GLU A 116 28.00 0.04 -6.29
CA GLU A 116 29.45 -0.21 -6.42
C GLU A 116 29.97 -0.84 -5.13
N GLN A 117 30.55 -2.03 -5.23
CA GLN A 117 31.31 -2.68 -4.17
C GLN A 117 32.82 -2.65 -4.50
N ILE A 118 33.62 -2.21 -3.53
CA ILE A 118 35.07 -2.07 -3.63
C ILE A 118 35.72 -3.38 -3.15
N PRO A 119 36.81 -3.89 -3.78
CA PRO A 119 37.46 -5.11 -3.33
C PRO A 119 38.00 -5.01 -1.89
N GLY A 120 37.44 -5.76 -0.93
CA GLY A 120 37.89 -5.72 0.47
C GLY A 120 37.13 -6.61 1.46
N GLY A 121 37.86 -7.38 2.26
CA GLY A 121 37.30 -8.24 3.32
C GLY A 121 36.56 -9.49 2.80
N LYS A 122 35.93 -10.23 3.72
CA LYS A 122 35.10 -11.41 3.39
C LYS A 122 33.62 -11.04 3.42
N TYR A 123 32.85 -11.55 2.45
CA TYR A 123 31.41 -11.35 2.42
C TYR A 123 30.71 -12.13 3.53
N GLY A 124 29.71 -11.53 4.19
CA GLY A 124 28.86 -12.28 5.12
C GLY A 124 27.92 -11.45 5.99
N MET A 125 26.85 -12.10 6.45
CA MET A 125 25.81 -11.56 7.32
C MET A 125 26.36 -11.07 8.66
N ASN A 126 25.96 -9.86 9.07
CA ASN A 126 26.54 -9.12 10.21
C ASN A 126 28.07 -8.86 10.09
N ASN A 127 28.65 -8.94 8.89
CA ASN A 127 30.04 -8.62 8.55
C ASN A 127 30.02 -7.67 7.32
N ASN A 128 31.03 -7.69 6.42
CA ASN A 128 30.94 -6.95 5.16
C ASN A 128 29.84 -7.54 4.24
N SER A 129 28.62 -7.05 4.39
CA SER A 129 27.47 -7.33 3.54
C SER A 129 27.10 -6.07 2.77
N MET A 130 27.44 -6.04 1.46
CA MET A 130 27.00 -5.08 0.44
C MET A 130 25.64 -4.42 0.78
N LEU A 131 25.67 -3.27 1.46
CA LEU A 131 24.50 -2.66 2.04
C LEU A 131 23.91 -1.63 1.07
N LEU A 132 22.62 -1.72 0.85
CA LEU A 132 21.79 -0.60 0.44
C LEU A 132 20.61 -0.44 1.38
N ALA A 133 20.40 0.75 1.94
CA ALA A 133 19.21 1.13 2.67
C ALA A 133 18.66 2.42 2.06
N VAL A 134 17.39 2.41 1.67
CA VAL A 134 16.68 3.57 1.10
C VAL A 134 15.30 3.67 1.72
N ASP A 135 14.88 4.89 2.06
CA ASP A 135 13.54 5.26 2.52
C ASP A 135 13.19 6.62 1.92
N ILE A 136 11.93 6.83 1.52
CA ILE A 136 11.52 8.02 0.75
C ILE A 136 10.21 8.54 1.32
N GLN A 137 10.22 9.77 1.84
CA GLN A 137 9.06 10.37 2.54
C GLN A 137 8.74 11.75 1.96
N SER A 138 7.46 12.03 1.67
CA SER A 138 6.99 13.34 1.21
C SER A 138 6.89 14.33 2.36
N ILE A 139 7.26 15.59 2.12
CA ILE A 139 7.40 16.62 3.15
C ILE A 139 6.27 17.65 3.04
N GLY A 140 5.25 17.51 3.89
CA GLY A 140 4.19 18.52 4.04
C GLY A 140 3.01 18.36 3.07
N SER A 141 2.08 19.30 3.19
CA SER A 141 0.74 19.25 2.58
C SER A 141 0.69 19.69 1.12
N ILE A 142 -0.37 19.24 0.41
CA ILE A 142 -0.68 19.61 -0.97
C ILE A 142 -0.70 21.13 -1.13
N ALA A 143 0.18 21.67 -1.97
CA ALA A 143 0.21 23.06 -2.38
C ALA A 143 -0.06 23.16 -3.89
N SER A 144 -1.29 23.55 -4.26
CA SER A 144 -1.73 23.70 -5.65
C SER A 144 -1.24 25.03 -6.25
N GLU A 145 0.03 25.04 -6.65
CA GLU A 145 0.70 26.17 -7.30
C GLU A 145 0.32 26.30 -8.79
N VAL A 146 -0.61 27.21 -9.12
CA VAL A 146 -1.08 27.44 -10.50
C VAL A 146 -0.14 28.39 -11.24
N GLU A 147 0.89 27.83 -11.86
CA GLU A 147 1.87 28.58 -12.66
C GLU A 147 1.29 28.98 -14.03
N LYS A 148 1.04 30.27 -14.26
CA LYS A 148 0.57 30.78 -15.56
C LYS A 148 1.72 30.88 -16.58
N LYS A 149 1.73 29.98 -17.57
CA LYS A 149 2.64 30.00 -18.74
C LYS A 149 1.91 30.32 -20.04
N SER A 150 2.67 30.81 -21.03
CA SER A 150 2.14 31.12 -22.36
C SER A 150 1.85 29.85 -23.17
N TRP A 151 0.97 29.93 -24.18
CA TRP A 151 0.58 28.78 -25.01
C TRP A 151 1.78 28.08 -25.68
N ASN A 152 2.77 28.83 -26.17
CA ASN A 152 4.03 28.28 -26.74
C ASN A 152 4.95 27.62 -25.69
N GLN A 153 4.67 27.76 -24.39
CA GLN A 153 5.48 27.21 -23.28
C GLN A 153 4.70 26.18 -22.45
N ASN A 154 3.39 26.04 -22.69
CA ASN A 154 2.53 25.00 -22.16
C ASN A 154 1.37 24.75 -23.16
N PRO A 155 1.64 24.08 -24.30
CA PRO A 155 0.59 23.71 -25.23
C PRO A 155 -0.31 22.67 -24.56
N PHE A 156 -1.56 23.04 -24.30
CA PHE A 156 -2.58 22.13 -23.74
C PHE A 156 -2.99 21.08 -24.77
N ALA A 157 -2.16 20.04 -24.91
CA ALA A 157 -2.55 18.78 -25.49
C ALA A 157 -3.50 18.08 -24.50
N VAL A 158 -4.79 18.37 -24.61
CA VAL A 158 -5.83 17.59 -23.91
C VAL A 158 -5.86 16.21 -24.54
N ALA A 159 -5.19 15.26 -23.88
CA ALA A 159 -5.35 13.84 -24.13
C ALA A 159 -6.71 13.37 -23.60
N LEU A 160 -7.77 13.86 -24.25
CA LEU A 160 -9.10 13.28 -24.10
C LEU A 160 -9.02 11.86 -24.66
N ALA A 161 -9.08 10.89 -23.76
CA ALA A 161 -9.79 9.66 -24.05
C ALA A 161 -11.28 10.04 -24.21
N ILE A 162 -11.64 10.58 -25.38
CA ILE A 162 -13.00 10.43 -25.86
C ILE A 162 -13.12 8.93 -26.08
N GLU A 163 -13.88 8.24 -25.23
CA GLU A 163 -14.28 6.88 -25.55
C GLU A 163 -14.93 6.93 -26.93
N SER A 164 -14.38 6.18 -27.89
CA SER A 164 -14.90 6.21 -29.26
C SER A 164 -16.39 5.92 -29.17
N PRO A 165 -17.27 6.76 -29.75
CA PRO A 165 -18.70 6.62 -29.57
C PRO A 165 -19.09 5.18 -29.87
N PRO A 166 -19.81 4.50 -28.96
CA PRO A 166 -19.95 3.06 -29.00
C PRO A 166 -20.42 2.63 -30.39
N PRO A 167 -19.79 1.58 -30.98
CA PRO A 167 -19.99 1.27 -32.39
C PRO A 167 -21.48 1.13 -32.68
N PRO A 168 -21.96 1.67 -33.82
CA PRO A 168 -23.38 1.68 -34.13
C PRO A 168 -23.93 0.25 -34.02
N PRO A 169 -25.12 0.06 -33.42
CA PRO A 169 -25.67 -1.27 -33.16
C PRO A 169 -25.58 -2.16 -34.41
N PRO A 170 -25.01 -3.37 -34.30
CA PRO A 170 -24.71 -4.19 -35.47
C PRO A 170 -26.01 -4.55 -36.20
N VAL A 171 -26.13 -4.14 -37.46
CA VAL A 171 -27.31 -4.46 -38.27
C VAL A 171 -27.21 -5.92 -38.70
N ARG A 172 -28.19 -6.74 -38.33
CA ARG A 172 -28.32 -8.12 -38.83
C ARG A 172 -28.78 -8.05 -40.29
N GLU A 173 -28.08 -8.74 -41.17
CA GLU A 173 -28.47 -8.85 -42.57
C GLU A 173 -29.87 -9.49 -42.70
N ILE A 174 -30.73 -8.88 -43.52
CA ILE A 174 -32.02 -9.44 -43.91
C ILE A 174 -31.76 -10.38 -45.09
N PRO A 175 -32.41 -11.55 -45.18
CA PRO A 175 -32.42 -12.33 -46.43
C PRO A 175 -32.95 -11.49 -47.60
N ASP A 176 -32.37 -11.66 -48.79
CA ASP A 176 -32.80 -10.92 -49.98
C ASP A 176 -34.29 -11.14 -50.30
N ALA A 177 -34.95 -10.06 -50.71
CA ALA A 177 -36.33 -10.07 -51.17
C ALA A 177 -36.47 -10.90 -52.46
N GLY A 178 -36.93 -12.14 -52.33
CA GLY A 178 -37.17 -13.03 -53.47
C GLY A 178 -38.09 -12.41 -54.51
N ASP A 179 -37.80 -12.67 -55.79
CA ASP A 179 -38.43 -12.08 -56.99
C ASP A 179 -39.90 -12.51 -57.24
N GLY A 180 -40.54 -13.13 -56.24
CA GLY A 180 -41.83 -13.83 -56.30
C GLY A 180 -43.11 -12.98 -56.19
N GLY A 181 -43.03 -11.65 -56.31
CA GLY A 181 -44.20 -10.77 -56.49
C GLY A 181 -45.22 -10.70 -55.33
N CYS A 182 -44.85 -11.20 -54.15
CA CYS A 182 -45.62 -11.15 -52.90
C CYS A 182 -44.72 -10.62 -51.78
N PRO A 183 -45.27 -9.97 -50.73
CA PRO A 183 -44.46 -9.45 -49.64
C PRO A 183 -43.75 -10.55 -48.84
N GLU A 184 -42.63 -10.17 -48.22
CA GLU A 184 -41.87 -10.99 -47.28
C GLU A 184 -42.72 -11.48 -46.10
N ASN A 185 -42.30 -12.59 -45.51
CA ASN A 185 -42.94 -13.17 -44.32
C ASN A 185 -41.87 -13.54 -43.27
N PRO A 186 -41.76 -12.78 -42.16
CA PRO A 186 -42.59 -11.63 -41.79
C PRO A 186 -42.36 -10.40 -42.68
N ILE A 187 -43.37 -9.53 -42.81
CA ILE A 187 -43.26 -8.26 -43.57
C ILE A 187 -42.60 -7.14 -42.73
N TRP A 188 -42.63 -7.29 -41.41
CA TRP A 188 -41.91 -6.44 -40.46
C TRP A 188 -41.48 -7.26 -39.25
N SER A 189 -40.35 -6.88 -38.65
CA SER A 189 -39.92 -7.34 -37.34
C SER A 189 -39.25 -6.20 -36.57
N THR A 190 -39.05 -6.40 -35.27
CA THR A 190 -38.17 -5.54 -34.46
C THR A 190 -36.72 -5.45 -34.98
N MET A 191 -36.28 -6.38 -35.84
CA MET A 191 -34.97 -6.34 -36.50
C MET A 191 -34.98 -5.62 -37.86
N THR A 192 -36.15 -5.20 -38.37
CA THR A 192 -36.25 -4.51 -39.66
C THR A 192 -35.60 -3.11 -39.57
N PRO A 193 -34.77 -2.70 -40.54
CA PRO A 193 -34.19 -1.35 -40.58
C PRO A 193 -35.24 -0.23 -40.69
N GLY A 194 -34.79 1.03 -40.53
CA GLY A 194 -35.67 2.20 -40.55
C GLY A 194 -36.37 2.50 -39.21
N ALA A 195 -35.86 1.93 -38.11
CA ALA A 195 -36.24 2.32 -36.76
C ALA A 195 -35.85 3.78 -36.45
N SER A 196 -36.65 4.48 -35.66
CA SER A 196 -36.42 5.86 -35.23
C SER A 196 -35.32 6.00 -34.17
N GLN A 197 -35.01 4.92 -33.45
CA GLN A 197 -33.82 4.74 -32.61
C GLN A 197 -33.15 3.41 -32.93
N SER A 198 -31.83 3.39 -33.07
CA SER A 198 -31.03 2.17 -33.29
C SER A 198 -30.82 1.42 -31.98
N TRP A 199 -31.34 0.20 -31.89
CA TRP A 199 -31.22 -0.69 -30.73
C TRP A 199 -30.32 -1.90 -31.07
N TYR A 200 -29.76 -2.55 -30.05
CA TYR A 200 -28.80 -3.65 -30.20
C TYR A 200 -29.52 -4.98 -30.42
N PRO A 201 -29.13 -5.82 -31.40
CA PRO A 201 -29.57 -7.20 -31.45
C PRO A 201 -29.22 -7.90 -30.15
N ALA A 202 -30.19 -8.60 -29.56
CA ALA A 202 -30.07 -9.18 -28.24
C ALA A 202 -30.26 -10.69 -28.27
N ASP A 203 -29.45 -11.41 -27.48
CA ASP A 203 -29.60 -12.84 -27.27
C ASP A 203 -29.51 -13.21 -25.78
N TYR A 204 -30.21 -14.26 -25.39
CA TYR A 204 -30.08 -14.83 -24.05
C TYR A 204 -30.35 -16.32 -24.04
N LYS A 205 -29.57 -17.05 -23.23
CA LYS A 205 -29.57 -18.51 -23.18
C LYS A 205 -30.92 -19.10 -22.74
N SER A 206 -31.67 -18.36 -21.92
CA SER A 206 -32.98 -18.78 -21.41
C SER A 206 -34.15 -18.39 -22.31
N TRP A 207 -33.91 -17.66 -23.42
CA TRP A 207 -34.97 -17.22 -24.32
C TRP A 207 -35.33 -18.25 -25.38
N SER A 208 -36.60 -18.25 -25.78
CA SER A 208 -37.09 -19.03 -26.91
C SER A 208 -36.40 -18.68 -28.24
N GLU A 209 -36.36 -19.63 -29.18
CA GLU A 209 -35.78 -19.43 -30.52
C GLU A 209 -36.45 -18.26 -31.26
N PHE A 210 -37.77 -18.11 -31.13
CA PHE A 210 -38.51 -16.95 -31.65
C PHE A 210 -37.93 -15.64 -31.11
N THR A 211 -37.73 -15.55 -29.80
CA THR A 211 -37.20 -14.34 -29.16
C THR A 211 -35.80 -14.04 -29.70
N ASN A 212 -34.88 -15.00 -29.60
CA ASN A 212 -33.49 -14.89 -30.06
C ASN A 212 -33.35 -14.63 -31.58
N LYS A 213 -34.41 -14.83 -32.38
CA LYS A 213 -34.41 -14.50 -33.81
C LYS A 213 -34.64 -13.01 -34.09
N TYR A 214 -35.51 -12.34 -33.33
CA TYR A 214 -35.91 -10.95 -33.59
C TYR A 214 -35.70 -9.96 -32.43
N ALA A 215 -35.09 -10.38 -31.32
CA ALA A 215 -34.94 -9.54 -30.12
C ALA A 215 -33.98 -8.36 -30.32
N ILE A 216 -34.42 -7.20 -29.87
CA ILE A 216 -33.62 -5.97 -29.74
C ILE A 216 -33.62 -5.47 -28.30
N SER A 217 -32.52 -4.89 -27.85
CA SER A 217 -32.36 -4.21 -26.57
C SER A 217 -32.02 -2.73 -26.74
N PRO A 218 -32.64 -1.82 -25.99
CA PRO A 218 -32.29 -0.40 -26.00
C PRO A 218 -30.88 -0.11 -25.44
N VAL A 219 -30.29 -1.07 -24.72
CA VAL A 219 -28.96 -0.95 -24.09
C VAL A 219 -28.02 -2.06 -24.61
N PRO A 220 -26.68 -1.85 -24.58
CA PRO A 220 -25.72 -2.87 -24.98
C PRO A 220 -25.85 -4.18 -24.17
N PRO A 221 -25.94 -5.37 -24.79
CA PRO A 221 -26.03 -6.68 -24.11
C PRO A 221 -24.77 -7.15 -23.34
N LEU A 222 -24.20 -6.29 -22.51
CA LEU A 222 -22.89 -6.45 -21.85
C LEU A 222 -22.97 -7.22 -20.52
N ASP A 223 -21.95 -8.04 -20.26
CA ASP A 223 -21.76 -8.67 -18.95
C ASP A 223 -20.86 -7.80 -18.03
N ILE A 224 -21.29 -6.55 -17.81
CA ILE A 224 -20.61 -5.56 -16.97
C ILE A 224 -21.60 -5.02 -15.92
N PRO A 225 -21.27 -5.02 -14.61
CA PRO A 225 -22.14 -4.48 -13.57
C PRO A 225 -22.57 -3.03 -13.83
N GLY A 226 -23.89 -2.77 -13.79
CA GLY A 226 -24.52 -1.49 -14.05
C GLY A 226 -24.91 -1.23 -15.52
N THR A 227 -24.98 -2.26 -16.37
CA THR A 227 -25.39 -2.14 -17.79
C THR A 227 -26.78 -2.68 -18.11
N ASP A 228 -27.56 -3.05 -17.09
CA ASP A 228 -28.92 -3.58 -17.28
C ASP A 228 -29.97 -2.55 -17.74
N GLY A 229 -29.72 -1.26 -17.53
CA GLY A 229 -30.63 -0.17 -17.88
C GLY A 229 -31.86 -0.05 -16.96
N ALA A 230 -31.80 -0.61 -15.75
CA ALA A 230 -32.97 -0.73 -14.88
C ALA A 230 -33.49 0.63 -14.34
N GLY A 231 -34.82 0.79 -14.38
CA GLY A 231 -35.55 1.99 -13.97
C GLY A 231 -35.74 3.04 -15.06
N ALA A 232 -35.56 2.67 -16.33
CA ALA A 232 -35.80 3.54 -17.49
C ALA A 232 -36.75 2.88 -18.51
N VAL A 233 -37.67 3.70 -19.06
CA VAL A 233 -38.55 3.32 -20.16
C VAL A 233 -37.92 3.78 -21.48
N TYR A 234 -37.75 2.86 -22.42
CA TYR A 234 -37.18 3.12 -23.75
C TYR A 234 -38.23 2.91 -24.83
N SER A 235 -38.21 3.71 -25.90
CA SER A 235 -39.10 3.56 -27.06
C SER A 235 -38.39 3.70 -28.41
N THR A 236 -38.91 3.03 -29.43
CA THR A 236 -38.48 3.15 -30.84
C THR A 236 -39.63 2.78 -31.78
N SER A 237 -39.59 3.25 -33.02
CA SER A 237 -40.70 3.14 -33.98
C SER A 237 -40.28 3.01 -35.44
N TRP A 238 -41.11 2.40 -36.27
CA TRP A 238 -40.89 2.12 -37.69
C TRP A 238 -42.04 2.65 -38.56
N LYS A 239 -41.71 2.99 -39.80
CA LYS A 239 -42.68 3.19 -40.89
C LYS A 239 -42.75 1.91 -41.73
N MET A 240 -43.81 1.12 -41.59
CA MET A 240 -44.06 -0.07 -42.40
C MET A 240 -45.10 0.24 -43.47
N THR A 241 -44.88 -0.17 -44.72
CA THR A 241 -45.88 -0.03 -45.79
C THR A 241 -46.61 -1.35 -46.04
N ALA A 242 -47.92 -1.35 -45.84
CA ALA A 242 -48.83 -2.44 -46.15
C ALA A 242 -49.15 -2.42 -47.66
N PRO A 243 -48.76 -3.45 -48.44
CA PRO A 243 -48.93 -3.48 -49.90
C PRO A 243 -50.35 -3.82 -50.37
N TYR A 244 -51.24 -4.16 -49.44
CA TYR A 244 -52.68 -4.35 -49.66
C TYR A 244 -53.41 -4.35 -48.30
N ALA A 245 -54.66 -3.89 -48.30
CA ALA A 245 -55.50 -3.90 -47.10
C ALA A 245 -55.87 -5.32 -46.64
N GLY A 246 -55.97 -5.56 -45.34
CA GLY A 246 -56.35 -6.87 -44.78
C GLY A 246 -55.94 -7.12 -43.33
N ASP A 247 -56.19 -8.33 -42.83
CA ASP A 247 -55.79 -8.80 -41.50
C ASP A 247 -54.29 -9.16 -41.44
N TYR A 248 -53.45 -8.24 -40.95
CA TYR A 248 -52.07 -8.53 -40.58
C TYR A 248 -52.03 -9.20 -39.21
N THR A 249 -51.12 -10.16 -39.00
CA THR A 249 -51.01 -10.91 -37.74
C THR A 249 -49.73 -10.56 -37.01
N LEU A 250 -49.86 -9.96 -35.82
CA LEU A 250 -48.76 -9.65 -34.91
C LEU A 250 -48.49 -10.81 -33.95
N LYS A 251 -47.22 -10.97 -33.57
CA LYS A 251 -46.73 -11.86 -32.50
C LYS A 251 -45.52 -11.23 -31.82
N GLY A 252 -45.36 -11.40 -30.51
CA GLY A 252 -44.15 -10.92 -29.83
C GLY A 252 -43.94 -11.41 -28.40
N THR A 253 -42.73 -11.23 -27.92
CA THR A 253 -42.26 -11.49 -26.56
C THR A 253 -41.52 -10.28 -26.00
N VAL A 254 -41.54 -10.09 -24.68
CA VAL A 254 -40.83 -8.99 -24.01
C VAL A 254 -40.28 -9.45 -22.66
N GLU A 255 -39.03 -9.08 -22.37
CA GLU A 255 -38.42 -9.33 -21.07
C GLU A 255 -38.88 -8.27 -20.06
N ASP A 256 -39.27 -8.73 -18.87
CA ASP A 256 -39.93 -7.97 -17.81
C ASP A 256 -41.20 -7.19 -18.21
N THR A 257 -41.08 -6.04 -18.90
CA THR A 257 -42.23 -5.19 -19.26
C THR A 257 -42.06 -4.44 -20.58
N GLY A 258 -43.14 -4.35 -21.37
CA GLY A 258 -43.20 -3.49 -22.54
C GLY A 258 -44.55 -3.49 -23.26
N LYS A 259 -44.62 -2.74 -24.36
CA LYS A 259 -45.81 -2.50 -25.18
C LYS A 259 -45.46 -2.56 -26.66
N LEU A 260 -46.44 -2.95 -27.48
CA LEU A 260 -46.42 -2.82 -28.93
C LEU A 260 -47.64 -2.00 -29.35
N LEU A 261 -47.45 -0.99 -30.19
CA LEU A 261 -48.52 -0.13 -30.70
C LEU A 261 -48.46 -0.08 -32.23
N VAL A 262 -49.63 -0.01 -32.88
CA VAL A 262 -49.74 0.26 -34.32
C VAL A 262 -50.71 1.42 -34.55
N ASN A 263 -50.29 2.44 -35.29
CA ASN A 263 -50.99 3.71 -35.45
C ASN A 263 -51.46 4.32 -34.11
N GLY A 264 -50.64 4.20 -33.05
CA GLY A 264 -50.94 4.67 -31.69
C GLY A 264 -51.95 3.81 -30.91
N LYS A 265 -52.51 2.74 -31.49
CA LYS A 265 -53.34 1.77 -30.78
C LYS A 265 -52.43 0.70 -30.15
N GLU A 266 -52.45 0.60 -28.83
CA GLU A 266 -51.78 -0.49 -28.12
C GLU A 266 -52.40 -1.85 -28.47
N ILE A 267 -51.53 -2.83 -28.76
CA ILE A 267 -51.86 -4.20 -29.11
C ILE A 267 -51.33 -5.09 -27.99
N THR A 268 -52.22 -5.66 -27.19
CA THR A 268 -51.87 -6.44 -26.01
C THR A 268 -51.35 -7.84 -26.38
N ASP A 269 -50.91 -8.56 -25.35
CA ASP A 269 -50.55 -9.99 -25.37
C ASP A 269 -49.10 -10.31 -25.81
N LEU A 270 -48.15 -9.41 -25.50
CA LEU A 270 -46.73 -9.77 -25.40
C LEU A 270 -46.52 -10.70 -24.19
N VAL A 271 -45.75 -11.78 -24.37
CA VAL A 271 -45.48 -12.79 -23.32
C VAL A 271 -44.00 -12.87 -22.94
N SER A 272 -43.68 -13.46 -21.77
CA SER A 272 -42.29 -13.63 -21.33
C SER A 272 -41.51 -14.53 -22.30
N PRO A 273 -40.26 -14.18 -22.67
CA PRO A 273 -39.46 -14.94 -23.61
C PRO A 273 -38.89 -16.26 -23.06
N THR A 274 -38.98 -16.48 -21.74
CA THR A 274 -38.36 -17.62 -21.03
C THR A 274 -39.26 -18.83 -20.84
N GLU A 275 -40.53 -18.75 -21.25
CA GLU A 275 -41.46 -19.88 -21.17
C GLU A 275 -41.03 -21.01 -22.13
N ILE A 276 -41.24 -22.27 -21.74
CA ILE A 276 -40.94 -23.44 -22.59
C ILE A 276 -42.14 -23.71 -23.48
N CYS A 277 -41.97 -23.53 -24.79
CA CYS A 277 -43.02 -23.61 -25.81
C CYS A 277 -44.20 -22.63 -25.57
N PRO A 278 -43.95 -21.31 -25.51
CA PRO A 278 -45.01 -20.33 -25.39
C PRO A 278 -45.92 -20.44 -26.62
N LYS A 279 -47.22 -20.55 -26.40
CA LYS A 279 -48.21 -20.42 -27.48
C LYS A 279 -48.39 -18.93 -27.79
N ILE A 280 -47.34 -18.32 -28.36
CA ILE A 280 -47.21 -16.86 -28.56
C ILE A 280 -48.50 -16.31 -29.15
N PRO A 281 -49.22 -15.43 -28.42
CA PRO A 281 -50.48 -14.86 -28.88
C PRO A 281 -50.34 -14.22 -30.26
N SER A 282 -51.36 -14.42 -31.10
CA SER A 282 -51.37 -13.97 -32.48
C SER A 282 -52.50 -12.96 -32.69
N THR A 283 -52.21 -11.70 -32.43
CA THR A 283 -53.21 -10.63 -32.48
C THR A 283 -53.37 -10.13 -33.92
N LYS A 284 -54.58 -10.22 -34.46
CA LYS A 284 -54.92 -9.68 -35.78
C LYS A 284 -55.19 -8.18 -35.71
N ILE A 285 -54.68 -7.45 -36.69
CA ILE A 285 -54.99 -6.03 -36.92
C ILE A 285 -55.32 -5.82 -38.39
N TYR A 286 -56.46 -5.18 -38.66
CA TYR A 286 -56.79 -4.74 -40.01
C TYR A 286 -55.98 -3.48 -40.33
N LEU A 287 -55.22 -3.52 -41.42
CA LEU A 287 -54.52 -2.37 -41.99
C LEU A 287 -55.08 -2.07 -43.37
N GLU A 288 -55.00 -0.81 -43.78
CA GLU A 288 -55.32 -0.36 -45.14
C GLU A 288 -54.10 -0.57 -46.06
N GLU A 289 -54.23 -0.27 -47.35
CA GLU A 289 -53.06 -0.15 -48.23
C GLU A 289 -52.38 1.21 -48.00
N GLY A 290 -51.09 1.22 -47.64
CA GLY A 290 -50.36 2.45 -47.32
C GLY A 290 -49.34 2.32 -46.19
N THR A 291 -48.82 3.44 -45.69
CA THR A 291 -47.79 3.47 -44.63
C THR A 291 -48.41 3.61 -43.24
N HIS A 292 -47.99 2.74 -42.32
CA HIS A 292 -48.41 2.65 -40.93
C HIS A 292 -47.24 2.89 -39.98
N ASP A 293 -47.55 3.41 -38.79
CA ASP A 293 -46.60 3.53 -37.67
C ASP A 293 -46.66 2.27 -36.81
N ILE A 294 -45.50 1.72 -36.47
CA ILE A 294 -45.33 0.67 -35.46
C ILE A 294 -44.40 1.23 -34.38
N GLU A 295 -44.78 1.13 -33.11
CA GLU A 295 -43.98 1.61 -31.97
C GLU A 295 -43.83 0.49 -30.94
N VAL A 296 -42.63 0.37 -30.36
CA VAL A 296 -42.39 -0.46 -29.16
C VAL A 296 -41.94 0.39 -27.99
N GLN A 297 -42.32 -0.05 -26.79
CA GLN A 297 -41.82 0.49 -25.52
C GLN A 297 -41.35 -0.68 -24.65
N VAL A 298 -40.26 -0.52 -23.91
CA VAL A 298 -39.71 -1.55 -22.99
C VAL A 298 -39.14 -0.90 -21.73
N GLU A 299 -39.32 -1.54 -20.59
CA GLU A 299 -38.80 -1.13 -19.28
C GLU A 299 -38.25 -2.34 -18.51
N ASN A 300 -37.07 -2.17 -17.94
CA ASN A 300 -36.44 -3.10 -17.00
C ASN A 300 -36.66 -2.60 -15.57
N LYS A 301 -37.35 -3.35 -14.70
CA LYS A 301 -37.58 -2.91 -13.32
C LYS A 301 -36.31 -2.99 -12.48
N LYS A 302 -36.06 -1.94 -11.71
CA LYS A 302 -35.02 -1.93 -10.67
C LYS A 302 -35.54 -2.59 -9.39
N ASP A 303 -35.42 -3.91 -9.31
CA ASP A 303 -35.81 -4.76 -8.17
C ASP A 303 -34.77 -4.81 -7.03
N TYR A 304 -33.65 -4.08 -7.14
CA TYR A 304 -32.51 -4.17 -6.23
C TYR A 304 -32.08 -2.83 -5.60
N GLU A 305 -31.69 -2.88 -4.33
CA GLU A 305 -31.03 -1.78 -3.62
C GLU A 305 -29.53 -1.74 -3.93
N THR A 306 -28.97 -0.54 -4.11
CA THR A 306 -27.51 -0.33 -4.22
C THR A 306 -26.90 -0.14 -2.84
N PRO A 307 -25.91 -0.96 -2.42
CA PRO A 307 -25.33 -0.86 -1.09
C PRO A 307 -24.58 0.46 -0.85
N LYS A 308 -24.73 1.01 0.36
CA LYS A 308 -23.96 2.16 0.87
C LYS A 308 -22.73 1.68 1.63
N PHE A 309 -21.62 2.39 1.51
CA PHE A 309 -20.36 2.08 2.17
C PHE A 309 -19.94 3.19 3.13
N PHE A 310 -19.41 2.80 4.29
CA PHE A 310 -19.08 3.70 5.39
C PHE A 310 -17.66 3.47 5.90
N ILE A 311 -17.00 4.55 6.33
CA ILE A 311 -15.68 4.50 6.97
C ILE A 311 -15.64 5.35 8.24
N ASP A 312 -14.85 4.89 9.22
CA ASP A 312 -14.56 5.67 10.43
C ASP A 312 -13.46 6.70 10.12
N GLN A 313 -13.86 7.90 9.69
CA GLN A 313 -12.95 9.01 9.44
C GLN A 313 -12.32 9.47 10.76
N LYS A 314 -10.99 9.38 10.86
CA LYS A 314 -10.22 9.94 11.98
C LYS A 314 -10.34 11.46 11.99
N ILE A 315 -10.81 12.01 13.10
CA ILE A 315 -10.83 13.45 13.40
C ILE A 315 -9.63 13.82 14.26
N PHE A 316 -9.39 13.04 15.31
CA PHE A 316 -8.36 13.33 16.29
C PHE A 316 -7.76 12.04 16.86
N ASN A 317 -6.46 12.05 17.18
CA ASN A 317 -5.80 10.99 17.94
C ASN A 317 -4.61 11.55 18.73
N THR A 318 -4.52 11.26 20.02
CA THR A 318 -3.41 11.67 20.89
C THR A 318 -2.03 11.26 20.36
N GLN A 319 -1.90 10.12 19.68
CA GLN A 319 -0.64 9.66 19.11
C GLN A 319 -0.09 10.59 18.02
N ASP A 320 -0.97 11.31 17.30
CA ASP A 320 -0.56 12.31 16.30
C ASP A 320 0.15 13.51 16.94
N TRP A 321 0.07 13.66 18.28
CA TRP A 321 0.61 14.77 19.06
C TRP A 321 1.90 14.45 19.82
N GLN A 322 2.34 13.19 19.83
CA GLN A 322 3.63 12.83 20.41
C GLN A 322 4.77 13.69 19.82
N ASN A 323 5.69 14.16 20.66
CA ASN A 323 6.88 14.88 20.23
C ASN A 323 7.75 13.92 19.41
N GLN A 324 8.19 14.34 18.22
CA GLN A 324 9.14 13.54 17.45
C GLN A 324 10.43 13.38 18.27
N ILE A 325 10.83 12.12 18.49
CA ILE A 325 11.92 11.74 19.38
C ILE A 325 13.21 12.37 18.86
N SER A 326 13.58 13.47 19.50
CA SER A 326 14.78 14.25 19.21
C SER A 326 15.60 14.37 20.48
N ARG A 327 15.94 13.20 21.04
CA ARG A 327 16.99 13.02 22.05
C ARG A 327 18.34 12.70 21.37
N PRO A 328 19.12 13.71 21.02
CA PRO A 328 20.52 13.77 21.36
C PRO A 328 20.68 14.54 22.68
N SER A 329 21.35 13.92 23.66
CA SER A 329 22.23 14.68 24.55
C SER A 329 23.21 15.50 23.69
N GLY A 330 23.53 16.72 24.09
CA GLY A 330 24.23 17.67 23.22
C GLY A 330 23.33 18.59 22.38
N ARG A 331 22.01 18.62 22.62
CA ARG A 331 21.19 19.78 22.23
C ARG A 331 21.64 20.99 23.05
N THR A 332 21.93 22.11 22.39
CA THR A 332 22.45 23.32 23.05
C THR A 332 21.69 24.59 22.63
N LYS A 333 21.85 25.65 23.42
CA LYS A 333 21.45 27.02 23.09
C LYS A 333 22.48 28.00 23.64
N ASP A 334 22.75 29.08 22.92
CA ASP A 334 23.55 30.17 23.46
C ASP A 334 22.75 30.96 24.51
N ILE A 335 23.28 30.97 25.72
CA ILE A 335 22.77 31.74 26.86
C ILE A 335 23.70 32.92 27.10
N ASP A 336 23.13 34.10 27.26
CA ASP A 336 23.85 35.32 27.63
C ASP A 336 23.84 35.43 29.16
N PHE A 337 25.01 35.20 29.76
CA PHE A 337 25.24 35.37 31.19
C PHE A 337 25.82 36.76 31.48
N LYS A 338 25.49 37.35 32.62
CA LYS A 338 26.05 38.64 33.07
C LYS A 338 26.43 38.56 34.55
N ILE A 339 27.64 39.02 34.86
CA ILE A 339 28.17 39.11 36.23
C ILE A 339 28.45 40.57 36.53
N ALA A 340 27.80 41.12 37.56
CA ALA A 340 27.94 42.50 38.01
C ALA A 340 28.35 42.52 39.50
N PRO A 341 29.57 42.95 39.86
CA PRO A 341 29.92 43.20 41.26
C PRO A 341 29.45 44.60 41.70
N SER A 342 29.18 44.75 43.00
CA SER A 342 29.03 46.06 43.66
C SER A 342 29.78 46.13 45.01
N THR A 343 30.67 45.18 45.29
CA THR A 343 31.38 45.06 46.57
C THR A 343 32.75 45.77 46.59
N TYR A 344 33.16 46.27 47.76
CA TYR A 344 34.54 46.75 47.99
C TYR A 344 35.54 45.59 48.10
N HIS A 345 35.06 44.41 48.51
CA HIS A 345 35.89 43.22 48.64
C HIS A 345 36.39 42.73 47.28
N GLY A 346 37.35 41.81 47.30
CA GLY A 346 37.71 41.05 46.10
C GLY A 346 36.74 39.89 45.95
N ALA A 347 36.17 39.65 44.77
CA ALA A 347 35.14 38.64 44.58
C ALA A 347 35.34 37.88 43.27
N THR A 348 35.01 36.59 43.25
CA THR A 348 35.00 35.79 42.02
C THR A 348 33.64 35.13 41.79
N ALA A 349 33.35 34.85 40.53
CA ALA A 349 32.19 34.07 40.12
C ALA A 349 32.56 33.24 38.89
N SER A 350 32.29 31.93 38.94
CA SER A 350 32.70 30.99 37.89
C SER A 350 31.65 29.94 37.58
N ILE A 351 31.69 29.49 36.31
CA ILE A 351 31.12 28.23 35.84
C ILE A 351 32.19 27.60 34.95
N GLU A 352 33.07 26.81 35.55
CA GLU A 352 34.29 26.28 34.92
C GLU A 352 33.98 25.47 33.66
N ALA A 353 32.97 24.59 33.72
CA ALA A 353 32.52 23.77 32.60
C ALA A 353 31.82 24.55 31.47
N LEU A 354 31.68 25.89 31.59
CA LEU A 354 31.31 26.80 30.51
C LEU A 354 32.44 27.81 30.18
N GLY A 355 33.61 27.72 30.82
CA GLY A 355 34.66 28.72 30.69
C GLY A 355 34.20 30.12 31.09
N ILE A 356 33.31 30.24 32.07
CA ILE A 356 32.91 31.52 32.67
C ILE A 356 33.78 31.76 33.90
N TYR A 357 34.52 32.87 33.89
CA TYR A 357 35.29 33.34 35.03
C TYR A 357 35.30 34.87 35.09
N PHE A 358 34.92 35.38 36.27
CA PHE A 358 34.97 36.79 36.65
C PHE A 358 35.80 36.94 37.93
N GLU A 359 36.63 37.99 37.99
CA GLU A 359 37.35 38.45 39.17
C GLU A 359 37.15 39.96 39.30
N LYS A 360 36.77 40.42 40.50
CA LYS A 360 37.09 41.75 41.02
C LYS A 360 38.17 41.56 42.10
N LYS A 361 39.15 42.47 42.17
CA LYS A 361 40.17 42.50 43.24
C LYS A 361 39.71 43.34 44.42
N PHE A 362 40.28 43.10 45.59
CA PHE A 362 40.01 43.90 46.79
C PHE A 362 40.40 45.37 46.57
N GLY A 363 39.49 46.30 46.87
CA GLY A 363 39.74 47.74 46.74
C GLY A 363 38.58 48.53 46.12
N PRO A 364 38.76 49.86 45.98
CA PRO A 364 37.74 50.79 45.48
C PRO A 364 37.50 50.72 43.97
N ASP A 365 38.31 49.97 43.23
CA ASP A 365 38.30 49.95 41.77
C ASP A 365 36.96 49.44 41.22
N TYR A 366 36.27 50.30 40.47
CA TYR A 366 35.05 49.92 39.76
C TYR A 366 35.37 48.95 38.61
N VAL A 367 34.87 47.72 38.72
CA VAL A 367 34.93 46.73 37.64
C VAL A 367 33.57 46.69 36.95
N PRO A 368 33.47 47.05 35.66
CA PRO A 368 32.20 47.05 34.95
C PRO A 368 31.62 45.62 34.85
N PRO A 369 30.28 45.48 34.81
CA PRO A 369 29.63 44.19 34.58
C PRO A 369 30.14 43.50 33.31
N LYS A 370 30.43 42.20 33.41
CA LYS A 370 30.98 41.39 32.32
C LYS A 370 29.92 40.43 31.80
N ASP A 371 29.64 40.55 30.50
CA ASP A 371 28.77 39.65 29.76
C ASP A 371 29.56 38.46 29.19
N PHE A 372 28.94 37.27 29.18
CA PHE A 372 29.49 36.03 28.65
C PHE A 372 28.41 35.29 27.85
N LYS A 373 28.50 35.31 26.53
CA LYS A 373 27.72 34.40 25.70
C LYS A 373 28.33 33.00 25.75
N ARG A 374 27.54 31.98 26.06
CA ARG A 374 27.98 30.57 26.13
C ARG A 374 26.93 29.60 25.63
N THR A 375 27.39 28.63 24.85
CA THR A 375 26.60 27.49 24.37
C THR A 375 26.37 26.50 25.51
N VAL A 376 25.17 26.49 26.07
CA VAL A 376 24.76 25.63 27.21
C VAL A 376 24.00 24.41 26.70
N GLU A 377 24.27 23.24 27.28
CA GLU A 377 23.57 21.99 26.99
C GLU A 377 22.27 21.86 27.80
N TYR A 378 21.19 21.48 27.12
CA TYR A 378 19.88 21.25 27.72
C TYR A 378 19.91 20.06 28.71
N GLY A 379 19.28 20.24 29.87
CA GLY A 379 19.22 19.22 30.94
C GLY A 379 20.53 19.01 31.72
N ARG A 380 21.66 19.54 31.24
CA ARG A 380 22.96 19.43 31.92
C ARG A 380 23.04 20.39 33.10
N VAL A 381 23.50 19.86 34.22
CA VAL A 381 23.79 20.62 35.44
C VAL A 381 25.23 21.08 35.42
N TYR A 382 25.44 22.35 35.75
CA TYR A 382 26.73 23.01 35.85
C TYR A 382 26.93 23.52 37.28
N ASP A 383 28.11 23.29 37.85
CA ASP A 383 28.46 23.86 39.15
C ASP A 383 28.83 25.34 39.02
N VAL A 384 28.30 26.14 39.95
CA VAL A 384 28.50 27.59 40.03
C VAL A 384 29.17 27.90 41.36
N ILE A 385 30.31 28.59 41.32
CA ILE A 385 31.08 28.91 42.53
C ILE A 385 31.26 30.42 42.59
N LEU A 386 30.94 31.01 43.74
CA LEU A 386 31.26 32.39 44.07
C LEU A 386 32.24 32.41 45.25
N THR A 387 33.06 33.44 45.35
CA THR A 387 33.94 33.68 46.51
C THR A 387 34.04 35.17 46.83
N SER A 388 34.40 35.48 48.06
CA SER A 388 34.94 36.78 48.46
C SER A 388 36.36 36.64 49.04
N ASN A 389 37.06 37.77 49.13
CA ASN A 389 38.40 38.03 49.68
C ASN A 389 39.64 37.68 48.81
N THR A 390 39.65 38.06 47.52
CA THR A 390 40.88 38.06 46.70
C THR A 390 41.89 39.17 47.08
N PHE A 391 42.71 38.88 48.10
CA PHE A 391 44.07 39.37 48.43
C PHE A 391 44.34 40.88 48.59
N ARG A 392 45.17 41.23 49.60
CA ARG A 392 45.83 42.55 49.72
C ARG A 392 47.26 42.46 49.17
N THR A 393 47.61 43.26 48.17
CA THR A 393 48.98 43.34 47.65
C THR A 393 49.83 44.37 48.42
N SER A 394 51.01 43.95 48.87
CA SER A 394 52.05 44.83 49.42
C SER A 394 53.43 44.19 49.23
N ASN A 395 54.48 45.00 49.08
CA ASN A 395 55.80 44.54 48.66
C ASN A 395 56.61 43.98 49.86
N VAL A 396 56.79 42.66 49.93
CA VAL A 396 57.59 41.96 50.95
C VAL A 396 58.36 40.78 50.30
N PRO A 397 59.60 40.45 50.71
CA PRO A 397 60.39 39.36 50.09
C PRO A 397 59.80 37.95 50.22
N VAL A 398 60.11 37.08 49.24
CA VAL A 398 59.40 35.81 48.99
C VAL A 398 59.67 34.64 49.92
N ASN A 399 60.86 34.54 50.50
CA ASN A 399 61.14 33.66 51.62
C ASN A 399 62.09 34.40 52.54
N SER A 400 61.82 34.35 53.85
CA SER A 400 62.78 34.87 54.81
C SER A 400 64.03 34.01 54.76
N ASN A 401 65.21 34.65 54.71
CA ASN A 401 66.46 33.94 54.94
C ASN A 401 66.66 33.57 56.41
N GLN A 402 65.75 33.99 57.30
CA GLN A 402 65.72 33.58 58.70
C GLN A 402 65.33 32.11 58.87
N ILE A 403 65.91 31.51 59.90
CA ILE A 403 65.72 30.12 60.31
C ILE A 403 64.94 30.15 61.63
N ASN A 404 63.66 29.76 61.57
CA ASN A 404 62.80 29.70 62.74
C ASN A 404 62.74 28.26 63.26
N VAL A 405 63.35 27.99 64.41
CA VAL A 405 63.28 26.68 65.07
C VAL A 405 62.01 26.61 65.91
N ILE A 406 61.24 25.54 65.75
CA ILE A 406 59.93 25.33 66.38
C ILE A 406 60.08 24.31 67.51
N ASN A 407 59.56 24.67 68.69
CA ASN A 407 59.62 23.90 69.93
C ASN A 407 61.05 23.46 70.32
N MET A 408 62.02 24.35 70.14
CA MET A 408 63.39 24.12 70.58
C MET A 408 63.48 23.92 72.10
N LYS A 409 64.10 22.82 72.53
CA LYS A 409 64.03 22.32 73.90
C LYS A 409 64.86 23.12 74.90
N ASP A 410 66.14 23.34 74.62
CA ASP A 410 66.96 24.36 75.29
C ASP A 410 67.25 25.51 74.31
N PRO A 411 66.41 26.56 74.26
CA PRO A 411 66.61 27.70 73.35
C PRO A 411 67.75 28.64 73.77
N VAL A 412 68.50 28.33 74.83
CA VAL A 412 69.62 29.15 75.35
C VAL A 412 70.97 28.49 75.03
N ASN A 413 71.09 27.18 75.25
CA ASN A 413 72.34 26.42 75.10
C ASN A 413 72.25 25.32 74.03
N GLY A 414 71.05 24.87 73.64
CA GLY A 414 70.79 23.78 72.68
C GLY A 414 71.08 24.11 71.23
N PHE A 415 71.86 25.14 70.93
CA PHE A 415 72.28 25.55 69.58
C PHE A 415 73.81 25.57 69.47
N LYS A 416 74.33 25.06 68.36
CA LYS A 416 75.76 25.14 68.06
C LYS A 416 76.04 25.33 66.57
N TRP A 417 76.76 26.40 66.25
CA TRP A 417 77.30 26.62 64.91
C TRP A 417 78.57 25.77 64.72
N ILE A 418 78.60 24.92 63.68
CA ILE A 418 79.72 24.02 63.38
C ILE A 418 80.54 24.54 62.19
N SER A 419 79.87 24.98 61.13
CA SER A 419 80.50 25.57 59.96
C SER A 419 79.51 26.45 59.19
N SER A 420 79.99 27.14 58.15
CA SER A 420 79.11 27.88 57.23
C SER A 420 78.08 27.02 56.49
N THR A 421 78.14 25.69 56.58
CA THR A 421 77.19 24.74 55.96
C THR A 421 76.60 23.72 56.93
N ARG A 422 76.88 23.83 58.25
CA ARG A 422 76.29 22.94 59.27
C ARG A 422 76.06 23.67 60.60
N ILE A 423 74.84 23.52 61.11
CA ILE A 423 74.46 23.87 62.49
C ILE A 423 73.83 22.66 63.17
N GLU A 424 73.97 22.55 64.48
CA GLU A 424 73.52 21.42 65.30
C GLU A 424 72.65 21.90 66.48
N TYR A 425 71.80 20.99 66.94
CA TYR A 425 70.83 21.21 68.02
C TYR A 425 70.83 20.04 69.01
N ASP A 426 70.53 20.36 70.27
CA ASP A 426 70.67 19.46 71.42
C ASP A 426 69.59 19.77 72.48
N GLU A 427 69.02 18.75 73.13
CA GLU A 427 67.95 18.92 74.12
C GLU A 427 68.42 19.26 75.54
N ASP A 428 69.61 18.80 75.96
CA ASP A 428 70.09 19.02 77.32
C ASP A 428 71.64 19.12 77.45
N PRO A 429 72.30 19.98 76.65
CA PRO A 429 73.76 19.98 76.50
C PRO A 429 74.52 20.37 77.77
N ILE A 430 73.82 20.95 78.76
CA ILE A 430 74.33 21.28 80.10
C ILE A 430 74.28 20.09 81.07
N LYS A 431 73.38 19.14 80.85
CA LYS A 431 73.10 17.97 81.72
C LYS A 431 73.91 16.74 81.29
N ASN A 432 73.92 16.42 80.00
CA ASN A 432 74.66 15.25 79.47
C ASN A 432 75.98 15.62 78.76
N GLY A 433 76.15 16.87 78.36
CA GLY A 433 77.20 17.30 77.43
C GLY A 433 76.77 17.13 75.98
N TRP A 434 77.34 17.93 75.07
CA TRP A 434 76.86 18.03 73.68
C TRP A 434 76.92 16.69 72.90
N ASP A 435 75.77 16.13 72.50
CA ASP A 435 75.70 14.86 71.75
C ASP A 435 74.92 14.86 70.41
N CYS A 436 74.46 16.03 69.95
CA CYS A 436 74.04 16.31 68.56
C CYS A 436 72.84 15.46 68.07
N ASN A 437 71.67 15.81 68.59
CA ASN A 437 70.41 15.08 68.46
C ASN A 437 69.70 15.46 67.15
N ALA A 438 69.89 16.70 66.67
CA ALA A 438 69.55 17.13 65.32
C ALA A 438 70.62 18.03 64.67
N ALA A 439 70.70 18.02 63.34
CA ALA A 439 71.62 18.84 62.56
C ALA A 439 70.99 19.31 61.24
N PHE A 440 71.17 20.60 60.93
CA PHE A 440 70.70 21.24 59.70
C PHE A 440 71.90 21.59 58.83
N THR A 441 71.91 21.12 57.57
CA THR A 441 73.02 21.27 56.63
C THR A 441 72.62 21.99 55.35
N ILE A 442 73.55 22.77 54.78
CA ILE A 442 73.49 23.23 53.38
C ILE A 442 74.25 22.21 52.54
N ASP A 443 73.52 21.47 51.71
CA ASP A 443 74.06 20.32 50.96
C ASP A 443 74.47 20.70 49.54
N ASN A 444 73.77 21.68 48.94
CA ASN A 444 74.03 22.20 47.60
C ASN A 444 73.58 23.66 47.47
N VAL A 445 74.25 24.43 46.61
CA VAL A 445 73.92 25.83 46.30
C VAL A 445 74.07 26.07 44.80
N VAL A 446 73.04 26.63 44.17
CA VAL A 446 73.01 26.95 42.73
C VAL A 446 72.55 28.41 42.53
N GLY A 447 73.15 29.11 41.56
CA GLY A 447 72.78 30.51 41.26
C GLY A 447 73.39 31.57 42.18
N GLY A 448 74.30 31.21 43.07
CA GLY A 448 74.99 32.15 43.96
C GLY A 448 75.79 31.46 45.07
N THR A 449 75.93 32.12 46.22
CA THR A 449 76.51 31.54 47.45
C THR A 449 75.52 31.64 48.60
N ALA A 450 75.52 30.66 49.50
CA ALA A 450 74.69 30.63 50.71
C ALA A 450 75.47 30.02 51.88
N LYS A 451 75.33 30.57 53.09
CA LYS A 451 76.03 30.14 54.32
C LYS A 451 75.17 30.37 55.56
N PHE A 452 75.17 29.45 56.52
CA PHE A 452 74.63 29.73 57.86
C PHE A 452 75.45 30.78 58.57
N ASN A 453 74.79 31.82 59.10
CA ASN A 453 75.43 32.83 59.92
C ASN A 453 75.82 32.25 61.30
N SER A 454 76.74 32.91 62.02
CA SER A 454 77.38 32.36 63.23
C SER A 454 76.45 32.13 64.44
N ASN A 455 75.22 32.62 64.41
CA ASN A 455 74.20 32.34 65.44
C ASN A 455 73.05 31.45 64.94
N GLY A 456 73.14 30.90 63.73
CA GLY A 456 72.17 29.97 63.15
C GLY A 456 70.79 30.54 62.83
N GLN A 457 70.53 31.81 63.09
CA GLN A 457 69.21 32.44 62.91
C GLN A 457 68.91 32.81 61.45
N ARG A 458 69.88 32.75 60.53
CA ARG A 458 69.65 33.00 59.10
C ARG A 458 70.72 32.41 58.17
N ILE A 459 70.41 32.36 56.88
CA ILE A 459 71.36 32.15 55.80
C ILE A 459 71.81 33.50 55.24
N ASP A 460 73.10 33.79 55.29
CA ASP A 460 73.74 34.87 54.55
C ASP A 460 74.02 34.39 53.11
N TYR A 461 73.54 35.11 52.10
CA TYR A 461 73.61 34.69 50.70
C TYR A 461 73.95 35.85 49.75
N THR A 462 74.36 35.50 48.52
CA THR A 462 74.69 36.45 47.45
C THR A 462 74.31 35.88 46.08
N GLY A 463 73.49 36.60 45.33
CA GLY A 463 72.89 36.21 44.04
C GLY A 463 71.39 36.50 44.02
N ASP A 464 70.81 36.72 42.84
CA ASP A 464 69.43 37.24 42.73
C ASP A 464 68.35 36.17 42.97
N ASN A 465 68.66 34.90 42.68
CA ASN A 465 67.81 33.73 42.86
C ASN A 465 68.67 32.51 43.23
N VAL A 466 69.18 32.50 44.47
CA VAL A 466 70.06 31.43 44.97
C VAL A 466 69.22 30.25 45.43
N GLN A 467 69.29 29.13 44.71
CA GLN A 467 68.71 27.87 45.17
C GLN A 467 69.64 27.23 46.20
N VAL A 468 69.08 26.81 47.33
CA VAL A 468 69.79 26.19 48.46
C VAL A 468 69.09 24.89 48.83
N THR A 469 69.77 23.77 48.69
CA THR A 469 69.30 22.47 49.20
C THR A 469 69.72 22.35 50.65
N LEU A 470 68.75 22.06 51.52
CA LEU A 470 68.89 22.01 52.97
C LEU A 470 68.33 20.68 53.50
N THR A 471 69.09 20.01 54.35
CA THR A 471 68.66 18.78 55.05
C THR A 471 68.59 19.02 56.54
N LEU A 472 67.43 18.71 57.14
CA LEU A 472 67.32 18.46 58.57
C LEU A 472 67.53 16.97 58.79
N SER A 473 68.53 16.60 59.58
CA SER A 473 68.81 15.22 59.99
C SER A 473 68.72 15.11 61.50
N TYR A 474 68.19 14.00 62.02
CA TYR A 474 67.99 13.80 63.45
C TYR A 474 68.18 12.34 63.87
N ARG A 475 68.68 12.15 65.09
CA ARG A 475 68.99 10.85 65.69
C ARG A 475 69.01 10.98 67.22
N ASP A 476 67.84 11.19 67.78
CA ASP A 476 67.61 11.00 69.21
C ASP A 476 67.47 9.48 69.49
N ARG A 477 67.79 9.04 70.71
CA ARG A 477 67.66 7.65 71.18
C ARG A 477 66.88 7.54 72.50
N ARG A 478 66.31 8.63 73.01
CA ARG A 478 65.60 8.72 74.30
C ARG A 478 64.48 9.75 74.27
N ALA A 479 63.35 9.37 73.66
CA ALA A 479 62.08 10.11 73.75
C ALA A 479 61.54 10.34 75.20
N SER A 480 62.22 9.83 76.25
CA SER A 480 61.92 10.10 77.66
C SER A 480 62.21 11.53 78.11
N ASP A 481 63.28 12.12 77.57
CA ASP A 481 63.74 13.45 77.97
C ASP A 481 63.20 14.50 76.99
N GLY A 482 62.99 14.10 75.71
CA GLY A 482 62.23 14.81 74.68
C GLY A 482 63.10 15.66 73.77
N PHE A 483 62.89 15.49 72.46
CA PHE A 483 63.71 15.94 71.33
C PHE A 483 64.15 17.41 71.33
N ALA A 484 65.35 17.69 70.81
CA ALA A 484 65.93 19.03 70.66
C ALA A 484 65.03 20.07 69.96
N LEU A 485 64.21 19.65 68.98
CA LEU A 485 63.25 20.49 68.24
C LEU A 485 62.16 19.62 67.58
N ASP A 486 61.01 20.23 67.23
CA ASP A 486 59.97 19.57 66.43
C ASP A 486 60.08 19.90 64.93
N ALA A 487 60.48 21.12 64.59
CA ALA A 487 60.65 21.53 63.19
C ALA A 487 61.61 22.71 63.04
N ILE A 488 62.09 22.92 61.82
CA ILE A 488 62.73 24.15 61.36
C ILE A 488 61.87 24.71 60.23
N ARG A 489 61.65 26.03 60.18
CA ARG A 489 60.87 26.70 59.13
C ARG A 489 61.62 27.88 58.54
N MET A 490 61.63 27.97 57.21
CA MET A 490 62.13 29.11 56.44
C MET A 490 61.05 29.55 55.46
N GLY A 491 60.41 30.69 55.74
CA GLY A 491 59.29 31.22 54.95
C GLY A 491 58.10 30.24 54.88
N SER A 492 57.78 29.75 53.69
CA SER A 492 56.71 28.77 53.46
C SER A 492 57.12 27.31 53.67
N VAL A 493 58.42 27.00 53.69
CA VAL A 493 58.94 25.62 53.77
C VAL A 493 59.30 25.26 55.21
N GLN A 494 58.89 24.07 55.64
CA GLN A 494 59.16 23.51 56.97
C GLN A 494 59.76 22.11 56.83
N TRP A 495 60.84 21.88 57.56
CA TRP A 495 61.43 20.57 57.81
C TRP A 495 60.92 20.10 59.17
N THR A 496 60.27 18.94 59.24
CA THR A 496 59.58 18.43 60.43
C THR A 496 60.24 17.14 60.92
N ARG A 497 60.51 17.03 62.21
CA ARG A 497 61.07 15.84 62.83
C ARG A 497 59.97 14.80 63.05
N ASP A 498 59.90 13.80 62.17
CA ASP A 498 59.04 12.62 62.34
C ASP A 498 59.83 11.45 62.93
N GLY A 499 59.44 11.00 64.12
CA GLY A 499 60.11 9.91 64.86
C GLY A 499 61.44 10.29 65.54
N GLU A 500 62.18 9.25 65.98
CA GLU A 500 63.46 9.36 66.70
C GLU A 500 64.67 9.52 65.77
N VAL A 501 64.65 8.87 64.59
CA VAL A 501 65.77 8.86 63.65
C VAL A 501 65.25 9.04 62.23
N GLY A 502 65.75 10.06 61.52
CA GLY A 502 65.31 10.39 60.18
C GLY A 502 66.06 11.56 59.56
N SER A 503 65.62 11.94 58.36
CA SER A 503 66.10 13.14 57.68
C SER A 503 65.11 13.60 56.61
N GLU A 504 64.89 14.91 56.51
CA GLU A 504 64.08 15.55 55.48
C GLU A 504 64.92 16.57 54.71
N THR A 505 64.79 16.60 53.38
CA THR A 505 65.58 17.46 52.49
C THR A 505 64.66 18.26 51.57
N HIS A 506 64.84 19.58 51.52
CA HIS A 506 64.10 20.48 50.64
C HIS A 506 65.06 21.43 49.92
N THR A 507 64.69 21.90 48.73
CA THR A 507 65.41 22.99 48.04
C THR A 507 64.55 24.24 48.05
N ILE A 508 65.07 25.32 48.66
CA ILE A 508 64.42 26.64 48.68
C ILE A 508 65.14 27.60 47.73
N THR A 509 64.46 28.69 47.33
CA THR A 509 65.11 29.80 46.61
C THR A 509 65.15 31.04 47.50
N LEU A 510 66.35 31.59 47.70
CA LEU A 510 66.61 32.86 48.39
C LEU A 510 66.88 33.95 47.34
N GLY A 511 66.10 35.03 47.38
CA GLY A 511 66.19 36.08 46.36
C GLY A 511 65.03 37.07 46.41
N SER A 512 65.09 38.08 45.54
CA SER A 512 64.06 39.13 45.42
C SER A 512 63.02 38.79 44.34
N GLY A 513 62.25 37.73 44.58
CA GLY A 513 61.08 37.36 43.76
C GLY A 513 59.75 37.99 44.22
N THR A 514 58.63 37.48 43.73
CA THR A 514 57.25 37.92 44.06
C THR A 514 56.35 36.79 44.58
N THR A 515 55.59 37.00 45.66
CA THR A 515 54.53 36.08 46.16
C THR A 515 53.42 36.88 46.87
N GLN A 516 52.18 36.36 46.87
CA GLN A 516 51.02 37.00 47.49
C GLN A 516 51.03 36.92 49.03
N ILE A 517 50.30 37.84 49.68
CA ILE A 517 49.95 37.74 51.10
C ILE A 517 48.42 37.73 51.24
N GLY A 518 47.93 36.74 51.96
CA GLY A 518 46.51 36.51 52.28
C GLY A 518 46.29 35.01 52.46
N GLU A 519 45.52 34.61 53.47
CA GLU A 519 45.17 33.21 53.67
C GLU A 519 44.02 32.81 52.75
N ASP A 520 44.15 31.66 52.10
CA ASP A 520 43.10 31.08 51.29
C ASP A 520 42.05 30.42 52.18
N MET A 521 40.96 31.13 52.43
CA MET A 521 39.81 30.65 53.21
C MET A 521 39.07 29.46 52.57
N THR A 522 39.43 29.00 51.36
CA THR A 522 38.71 27.93 50.66
C THR A 522 39.09 26.50 51.07
N PHE A 523 40.13 26.30 51.91
CA PHE A 523 40.61 24.96 52.32
C PHE A 523 40.56 24.62 53.82
N ALA A 524 39.96 25.48 54.65
CA ALA A 524 39.78 25.22 56.08
C ALA A 524 38.61 24.25 56.39
N THR A 525 38.87 22.95 56.27
CA THR A 525 38.15 21.84 56.94
C THR A 525 36.62 21.97 57.12
N GLY A 526 35.87 21.80 56.03
CA GLY A 526 34.49 21.28 56.06
C GLY A 526 33.40 22.15 56.71
N SER A 527 33.71 23.38 57.11
CA SER A 527 32.82 24.28 57.87
C SER A 527 32.71 25.62 57.15
N ASN A 528 31.50 26.11 56.89
CA ASN A 528 31.28 27.39 56.21
C ASN A 528 31.54 28.57 57.17
N PRO A 529 32.63 29.36 57.02
CA PRO A 529 33.03 30.35 58.02
C PRO A 529 32.35 31.71 57.78
N GLU A 530 31.02 31.73 57.89
CA GLU A 530 30.07 32.86 57.99
C GLU A 530 30.16 34.07 57.02
N GLY A 531 31.15 34.18 56.14
CA GLY A 531 31.39 35.41 55.36
C GLY A 531 30.39 35.69 54.23
N ILE A 532 29.95 34.67 53.50
CA ILE A 532 29.16 34.85 52.25
C ILE A 532 27.86 34.04 52.26
N LYS A 533 26.77 34.68 51.81
CA LYS A 533 25.45 34.05 51.65
C LYS A 533 24.96 34.19 50.21
N LEU A 534 24.40 33.11 49.66
CA LEU A 534 23.79 33.10 48.32
C LEU A 534 22.27 32.97 48.42
N ARG A 535 21.55 33.62 47.49
CA ARG A 535 20.12 33.40 47.25
C ARG A 535 19.79 33.50 45.76
N THR A 536 18.65 32.96 45.34
CA THR A 536 18.09 33.23 44.01
C THR A 536 17.03 34.35 44.06
N LYS A 537 16.76 34.99 42.92
CA LYS A 537 15.71 36.01 42.74
C LYS A 537 14.91 35.69 41.47
N GLY A 538 13.92 34.82 41.61
CA GLY A 538 13.39 34.07 40.47
C GLY A 538 14.38 32.98 40.03
N ASP A 539 14.15 32.39 38.86
CA ASP A 539 14.95 31.24 38.41
C ASP A 539 16.33 31.65 37.86
N ASN A 540 16.39 32.72 37.06
CA ASN A 540 17.56 33.07 36.26
C ASN A 540 18.51 34.10 36.90
N VAL A 541 18.39 34.34 38.21
CA VAL A 541 19.25 35.28 38.95
C VAL A 541 19.75 34.63 40.24
N LEU A 542 21.07 34.56 40.39
CA LEU A 542 21.77 34.26 41.63
C LEU A 542 22.36 35.57 42.19
N GLN A 543 22.24 35.78 43.50
CA GLN A 543 22.75 36.96 44.20
C GLN A 543 23.63 36.53 45.39
N MET A 544 24.70 37.28 45.64
CA MET A 544 25.57 37.15 46.81
C MET A 544 25.44 38.37 47.74
N GLU A 545 25.51 38.09 49.04
CA GLU A 545 25.83 39.01 50.14
C GLU A 545 27.22 38.62 50.69
N ASP A 546 28.05 39.63 50.97
CA ASP A 546 29.24 39.53 51.83
C ASP A 546 29.00 40.38 53.09
N ILE A 547 29.15 39.82 54.30
CA ILE A 547 28.67 40.50 55.53
C ILE A 547 29.61 41.66 55.92
N PRO A 548 29.17 42.93 55.87
CA PRO A 548 30.02 44.04 56.28
C PRO A 548 30.19 44.01 57.81
N HIS A 549 31.34 44.47 58.31
CA HIS A 549 31.70 44.40 59.74
C HIS A 549 31.06 45.53 60.58
N VAL A 550 29.74 45.66 60.54
CA VAL A 550 28.94 46.71 61.22
C VAL A 550 28.07 46.06 62.31
N PRO A 551 27.76 46.70 63.45
CA PRO A 551 26.80 46.16 64.42
C PRO A 551 25.46 45.74 63.79
N ILE A 552 24.90 44.63 64.28
CA ILE A 552 23.77 43.92 63.65
C ILE A 552 22.45 44.72 63.66
N GLU A 553 22.39 45.78 64.45
CA GLU A 553 21.23 46.67 64.63
C GLU A 553 21.06 47.73 63.53
N ASP A 554 22.13 48.08 62.80
CA ASP A 554 22.10 49.08 61.71
C ASP A 554 22.08 48.46 60.29
N GLN A 555 22.31 47.14 60.16
CA GLN A 555 22.48 46.51 58.86
C GLN A 555 21.16 46.22 58.13
N LYS A 556 21.04 46.75 56.90
CA LYS A 556 20.23 46.12 55.87
C LYS A 556 21.10 45.12 55.13
N ILE A 557 20.78 43.83 55.26
CA ILE A 557 21.37 42.78 54.44
C ILE A 557 20.95 43.00 52.98
N LEU A 558 21.91 43.40 52.14
CA LEU A 558 21.73 43.55 50.70
C LEU A 558 22.46 42.41 49.98
N PHE A 559 21.80 41.84 48.98
CA PHE A 559 22.40 40.81 48.12
C PHE A 559 22.69 41.44 46.76
N ASP A 560 23.61 42.39 46.73
CA ASP A 560 24.06 43.10 45.53
C ASP A 560 25.60 43.14 45.36
N ASP A 561 26.37 42.59 46.31
CA ASP A 561 27.83 42.44 46.22
C ASP A 561 28.29 41.77 44.92
N VAL A 562 27.59 40.70 44.51
CA VAL A 562 27.65 40.10 43.16
C VAL A 562 26.24 39.69 42.73
N ILE A 563 25.82 40.17 41.56
CA ILE A 563 24.61 39.74 40.87
C ILE A 563 25.02 38.96 39.62
N PHE A 564 24.61 37.70 39.53
CA PHE A 564 24.88 36.79 38.42
C PHE A 564 23.56 36.39 37.76
N THR A 565 23.29 36.92 36.56
CA THR A 565 22.08 36.64 35.78
C THR A 565 22.37 35.76 34.58
N ALA A 566 21.37 35.01 34.13
CA ALA A 566 21.34 34.34 32.84
C ALA A 566 20.12 34.80 32.02
N SER A 567 20.21 34.82 30.69
CA SER A 567 19.08 35.16 29.81
C SER A 567 17.92 34.15 29.88
N GLU A 568 18.23 32.90 30.26
CA GLU A 568 17.31 31.77 30.41
C GLU A 568 17.98 30.72 31.32
N GLY A 569 17.21 29.74 31.81
CA GLY A 569 17.70 28.70 32.71
C GLY A 569 17.49 29.03 34.20
N LYS A 570 17.91 28.12 35.08
CA LYS A 570 17.59 28.12 36.51
C LYS A 570 18.83 27.90 37.37
N PHE A 571 19.05 28.79 38.33
CA PHE A 571 19.95 28.58 39.46
C PHE A 571 19.22 27.85 40.60
N PHE A 572 19.90 26.91 41.25
CA PHE A 572 19.34 26.07 42.31
C PHE A 572 20.45 25.46 43.19
N GLY A 573 20.07 24.66 44.20
CA GLY A 573 21.03 23.80 44.93
C GLY A 573 22.13 24.54 45.68
N ILE A 574 21.79 25.68 46.30
CA ILE A 574 22.72 26.50 47.08
C ILE A 574 23.23 25.72 48.29
N ASN A 575 24.55 25.70 48.49
CA ASN A 575 25.23 25.15 49.65
C ASN A 575 26.49 25.99 49.93
N GLY A 576 26.43 26.85 50.95
CA GLY A 576 27.48 27.84 51.24
C GLY A 576 27.78 28.71 50.03
N ASN A 577 29.04 28.69 49.59
CA ASN A 577 29.55 29.47 48.46
C ASN A 577 29.26 28.87 47.06
N LYS A 578 28.55 27.74 47.00
CA LYS A 578 28.28 26.98 45.78
C LYS A 578 26.79 27.00 45.45
N ALA A 579 26.48 27.02 44.16
CA ALA A 579 25.15 26.82 43.59
C ALA A 579 25.27 25.94 42.35
N LYS A 580 24.15 25.65 41.71
CA LYS A 580 24.08 24.88 40.45
C LYS A 580 23.23 25.64 39.45
N PHE A 581 23.57 25.52 38.16
CA PHE A 581 22.81 26.07 37.04
C PHE A 581 22.39 24.95 36.09
N VAL A 582 21.19 25.06 35.52
CA VAL A 582 20.68 24.16 34.48
C VAL A 582 19.86 24.96 33.47
N LEU A 583 19.98 24.62 32.19
CA LEU A 583 19.01 25.02 31.18
C LEU A 583 17.99 23.88 31.02
N PRO A 584 16.73 24.00 31.50
CA PRO A 584 15.74 22.92 31.44
C PRO A 584 15.48 22.50 29.99
N GLU A 585 15.31 21.19 29.74
CA GLU A 585 15.04 20.66 28.39
C GLU A 585 13.86 21.38 27.73
N LEU A 586 13.91 21.56 26.39
CA LEU A 586 12.78 22.08 25.61
C LEU A 586 11.66 21.02 25.53
N HIS A 587 10.89 20.93 26.61
CA HIS A 587 9.54 20.40 26.54
C HIS A 587 8.73 21.39 25.68
N ASN A 588 8.45 21.03 24.43
CA ASN A 588 7.63 21.86 23.55
C ASN A 588 6.19 21.90 24.09
N THR A 589 5.92 22.86 24.98
CA THR A 589 4.64 23.01 25.66
C THR A 589 3.56 23.68 24.81
N ASN A 590 3.95 24.29 23.69
CA ASN A 590 3.06 24.78 22.65
C ASN A 590 3.50 24.15 21.31
N LEU A 591 2.66 23.29 20.73
CA LEU A 591 2.89 22.64 19.43
C LEU A 591 1.76 23.01 18.47
N SER A 592 2.06 23.50 17.28
CA SER A 592 1.06 23.59 16.20
C SER A 592 1.28 22.51 15.15
N ARG A 593 0.21 21.82 14.75
CA ARG A 593 0.20 20.80 13.69
C ARG A 593 -1.12 20.91 12.93
N GLY A 594 -1.08 21.13 11.61
CA GLY A 594 -2.29 21.21 10.78
C GLY A 594 -3.27 22.35 11.14
N GLY A 595 -2.81 23.42 11.79
CA GLY A 595 -3.65 24.54 12.26
C GLY A 595 -4.26 24.32 13.66
N VAL A 596 -4.27 23.09 14.16
CA VAL A 596 -4.53 22.76 15.57
C VAL A 596 -3.34 23.22 16.41
N THR A 597 -3.59 23.69 17.64
CA THR A 597 -2.55 24.06 18.60
C THR A 597 -2.74 23.30 19.91
N TYR A 598 -1.72 22.54 20.30
CA TYR A 598 -1.64 21.83 21.57
C TYR A 598 -0.89 22.64 22.63
N LYS A 599 -1.44 22.68 23.84
CA LYS A 599 -0.88 23.28 25.05
C LYS A 599 -0.90 22.24 26.19
N GLY A 600 0.27 21.96 26.77
CA GLY A 600 0.44 20.96 27.84
C GLY A 600 1.91 20.55 28.01
N PRO A 601 2.25 19.47 28.73
CA PRO A 601 3.62 18.94 28.77
C PRO A 601 4.01 18.33 27.42
N ALA A 602 5.30 18.12 27.18
CA ALA A 602 5.74 17.36 26.00
C ALA A 602 5.21 15.92 26.04
N LEU A 603 4.78 15.38 24.90
CA LEU A 603 4.11 14.07 24.80
C LEU A 603 5.03 13.01 24.19
N TYR A 604 4.87 11.74 24.57
CA TYR A 604 5.49 10.61 23.86
C TYR A 604 4.67 9.33 24.01
N ASN A 605 4.71 8.43 23.01
CA ASN A 605 4.13 7.09 23.15
C ASN A 605 5.05 6.23 24.04
N TYR A 606 4.54 5.81 25.20
CA TYR A 606 5.13 4.74 26.01
C TYR A 606 4.29 3.46 25.86
N LYS A 607 4.93 2.29 26.02
CA LYS A 607 4.27 0.99 25.94
C LYS A 607 4.51 0.23 27.23
N PHE A 608 3.43 -0.11 27.92
CA PHE A 608 3.45 -0.80 29.20
C PHE A 608 2.60 -2.06 29.16
N LYS A 609 3.03 -3.11 29.87
CA LYS A 609 2.34 -4.41 29.87
C LYS A 609 0.96 -4.35 30.54
N GLY A 610 0.74 -3.39 31.46
CA GLY A 610 -0.56 -3.17 32.09
C GLY A 610 -1.61 -2.50 31.20
N TYR A 611 -1.21 -1.79 30.14
CA TYR A 611 -2.12 -1.00 29.30
C TYR A 611 -2.93 -1.86 28.34
N GLY A 612 -4.21 -1.51 28.14
CA GLY A 612 -5.04 -2.11 27.11
C GLY A 612 -4.52 -1.85 25.68
N LYS A 613 -5.00 -2.63 24.71
CA LYS A 613 -4.55 -2.53 23.30
C LYS A 613 -4.73 -1.12 22.72
N PHE A 614 -5.79 -0.41 23.11
CA PHE A 614 -6.05 0.94 22.65
C PHE A 614 -5.06 1.96 23.21
N LEU A 615 -4.78 1.91 24.52
CA LEU A 615 -3.82 2.79 25.20
C LEU A 615 -2.38 2.51 24.72
N ASN A 616 -1.97 1.23 24.63
CA ASN A 616 -0.67 0.86 24.04
C ASN A 616 -0.50 1.30 22.57
N LYS A 617 -1.60 1.36 21.79
CA LYS A 617 -1.55 1.78 20.38
C LYS A 617 -1.56 3.29 20.22
N ASN A 618 -2.51 4.01 20.82
CA ASN A 618 -2.82 5.41 20.54
C ASN A 618 -2.37 6.38 21.66
N GLY A 619 -1.82 5.83 22.75
CA GLY A 619 -1.55 6.58 23.97
C GLY A 619 -0.31 7.45 23.94
N VAL A 620 -0.33 8.44 24.83
CA VAL A 620 0.75 9.37 25.13
C VAL A 620 0.92 9.55 26.64
N THR A 621 2.15 9.78 27.05
CA THR A 621 2.58 10.04 28.42
C THR A 621 3.21 11.44 28.51
N PRO A 622 3.06 12.16 29.64
CA PRO A 622 3.85 13.36 29.95
C PRO A 622 5.35 13.07 30.04
N ASP A 623 6.14 13.73 29.21
CA ASP A 623 7.58 13.85 29.38
C ASP A 623 7.88 14.94 30.41
N TYR A 624 7.85 14.58 31.70
CA TYR A 624 8.26 15.51 32.76
C TYR A 624 9.76 15.78 32.72
N PRO A 625 10.20 17.03 32.97
CA PRO A 625 11.62 17.34 33.10
C PRO A 625 12.24 16.55 34.26
N LYS A 626 13.53 16.22 34.12
CA LYS A 626 14.34 15.66 35.20
C LYS A 626 14.29 16.52 36.48
N PHE A 627 14.19 17.84 36.33
CA PHE A 627 14.11 18.82 37.42
C PHE A 627 12.93 19.77 37.22
N GLY A 628 12.09 19.99 38.24
CA GLY A 628 10.81 20.71 38.12
C GLY A 628 9.62 19.80 37.74
N GLY A 629 8.47 20.41 37.39
CA GLY A 629 7.26 19.71 36.92
C GLY A 629 6.21 19.35 37.98
N GLY A 630 6.26 19.96 39.17
CA GLY A 630 5.35 19.67 40.30
C GLY A 630 4.03 20.44 40.27
N GLU A 631 3.86 21.31 39.28
CA GLU A 631 2.63 21.99 38.92
C GLU A 631 1.57 21.00 38.43
N LEU A 632 0.29 21.35 38.57
CA LEU A 632 -0.80 20.66 37.89
C LEU A 632 -0.82 21.10 36.41
N VAL A 633 -0.98 20.17 35.48
CA VAL A 633 -1.03 20.45 34.04
C VAL A 633 -2.34 19.96 33.42
N ASN A 634 -2.73 20.61 32.33
CA ASN A 634 -3.87 20.23 31.49
C ASN A 634 -3.38 20.03 30.05
N TYR A 635 -4.12 19.24 29.27
CA TYR A 635 -3.79 18.86 27.90
C TYR A 635 -4.85 19.42 26.95
N GLU A 636 -4.57 20.57 26.34
CA GLU A 636 -5.53 21.38 25.61
C GLU A 636 -5.17 21.41 24.11
N TRP A 637 -6.09 21.01 23.24
CA TRP A 637 -5.96 21.03 21.79
C TRP A 637 -7.01 21.97 21.19
N SER A 638 -6.61 23.20 20.91
CA SER A 638 -7.44 24.24 20.30
C SER A 638 -7.45 24.14 18.78
N ASN A 639 -8.56 24.53 18.15
CA ASN A 639 -8.79 24.52 16.70
C ASN A 639 -8.89 23.13 16.04
N VAL A 640 -9.31 22.10 16.77
CA VAL A 640 -9.59 20.76 16.20
C VAL A 640 -10.80 20.84 15.25
N ASP A 641 -10.70 20.20 14.09
CA ASP A 641 -11.62 20.39 12.96
C ASP A 641 -12.72 19.33 12.91
N PHE A 642 -13.96 19.73 13.15
CA PHE A 642 -15.14 18.87 13.03
C PHE A 642 -15.86 19.24 11.71
N PRO A 643 -15.74 18.40 10.65
CA PRO A 643 -16.05 18.83 9.27
C PRO A 643 -17.55 18.95 8.96
N GLN A 644 -18.43 18.43 9.82
CA GLN A 644 -19.88 18.41 9.66
C GLN A 644 -20.57 18.34 11.03
N ASP A 645 -21.87 18.63 11.09
CA ASP A 645 -22.68 18.35 12.27
C ASP A 645 -22.96 16.83 12.34
N GLY A 646 -22.84 16.21 13.52
CA GLY A 646 -23.13 14.78 13.66
C GLY A 646 -22.76 14.16 15.00
N GLU A 647 -23.02 12.87 15.15
CA GLU A 647 -22.50 12.07 16.27
C GLU A 647 -21.06 11.61 15.98
N TYR A 648 -20.15 11.98 16.87
CA TYR A 648 -18.76 11.58 16.85
C TYR A 648 -18.51 10.50 17.92
N ASP A 649 -17.83 9.42 17.55
CA ASP A 649 -17.41 8.36 18.45
C ASP A 649 -16.08 8.74 19.11
N PHE A 650 -16.15 9.12 20.39
CA PHE A 650 -15.01 9.37 21.26
C PHE A 650 -14.62 8.06 21.98
N HIS A 651 -13.37 7.63 21.84
CA HIS A 651 -12.78 6.52 22.60
C HIS A 651 -11.62 7.07 23.43
N PHE A 652 -11.81 7.09 24.75
CA PHE A 652 -10.84 7.58 25.73
C PHE A 652 -10.33 6.41 26.59
N ALA A 653 -9.04 6.41 26.94
CA ALA A 653 -8.48 5.46 27.90
C ALA A 653 -7.36 6.11 28.70
N HIS A 654 -7.20 5.75 29.97
CA HIS A 654 -6.12 6.23 30.84
C HIS A 654 -5.87 5.27 32.00
N ASP A 655 -4.72 5.43 32.64
CA ASP A 655 -4.26 4.70 33.83
C ASP A 655 -4.22 5.56 35.10
N ALA A 656 -4.86 6.73 35.05
CA ALA A 656 -4.87 7.77 36.07
C ALA A 656 -6.16 8.60 35.98
N HIS A 657 -6.63 9.18 37.09
CA HIS A 657 -7.88 9.98 37.13
C HIS A 657 -7.86 11.16 36.15
N GLY A 658 -8.62 11.07 35.05
CA GLY A 658 -8.72 12.14 34.05
C GLY A 658 -10.09 12.18 33.37
N SER A 659 -10.47 13.34 32.86
CA SER A 659 -11.74 13.55 32.16
C SER A 659 -11.53 14.33 30.86
N VAL A 660 -12.38 14.05 29.87
CA VAL A 660 -12.37 14.71 28.55
C VAL A 660 -13.43 15.80 28.53
N TYR A 661 -13.02 16.99 28.09
CA TYR A 661 -13.85 18.17 27.94
C TYR A 661 -13.85 18.64 26.49
N LEU A 662 -14.99 19.12 26.01
CA LEU A 662 -15.17 19.73 24.68
C LEU A 662 -15.70 21.15 24.87
N ASP A 663 -14.93 22.13 24.40
CA ASP A 663 -15.15 23.58 24.61
C ASP A 663 -15.34 24.01 26.09
N GLY A 664 -14.94 23.14 27.03
CA GLY A 664 -15.06 23.34 28.48
C GLY A 664 -16.12 22.46 29.15
N GLU A 665 -17.01 21.80 28.41
CA GLU A 665 -18.04 20.89 28.96
C GLU A 665 -17.52 19.46 29.15
N GLU A 666 -17.82 18.83 30.30
CA GLU A 666 -17.35 17.47 30.65
C GLU A 666 -18.12 16.39 29.86
N ILE A 667 -17.54 15.87 28.78
CA ILE A 667 -18.18 14.87 27.91
C ILE A 667 -17.83 13.42 28.26
N ILE A 668 -16.69 13.18 28.92
CA ILE A 668 -16.32 11.87 29.47
C ILE A 668 -15.67 12.06 30.84
N LYS A 669 -16.38 11.68 31.90
CA LYS A 669 -15.79 11.52 33.23
C LYS A 669 -15.07 10.17 33.33
N GLY A 670 -13.80 10.19 33.75
CA GLY A 670 -12.96 8.99 33.85
C GLY A 670 -12.37 8.81 35.25
N ASP A 671 -13.23 8.73 36.25
CA ASP A 671 -12.81 8.45 37.63
C ASP A 671 -12.57 6.97 37.91
N PHE A 672 -11.58 6.73 38.75
CA PHE A 672 -11.39 5.48 39.47
C PHE A 672 -12.28 5.52 40.72
N ASP A 673 -12.69 4.35 41.19
CA ASP A 673 -13.47 4.25 42.42
C ASP A 673 -12.58 4.15 43.68
N ASN A 674 -13.21 4.02 44.86
CA ASN A 674 -12.51 3.97 46.14
C ASN A 674 -12.33 2.52 46.67
N VAL A 675 -12.45 1.49 45.83
CA VAL A 675 -12.26 0.09 46.22
C VAL A 675 -10.77 -0.24 46.29
N ALA A 676 -10.35 -0.87 47.39
CA ALA A 676 -8.95 -1.25 47.58
C ALA A 676 -8.53 -2.37 46.61
N GLY A 677 -7.77 -2.01 45.57
CA GLY A 677 -7.22 -2.94 44.58
C GLY A 677 -7.20 -2.31 43.18
N VAL A 678 -7.53 -3.12 42.18
CA VAL A 678 -7.92 -2.67 40.83
C VAL A 678 -9.36 -3.14 40.64
N SER A 679 -10.30 -2.21 40.50
CA SER A 679 -11.71 -2.53 40.32
C SER A 679 -12.03 -2.88 38.85
N ALA A 680 -13.26 -3.38 38.62
CA ALA A 680 -13.79 -3.62 37.28
C ALA A 680 -14.13 -2.31 36.54
N GLN A 681 -14.43 -1.23 37.28
CA GLN A 681 -14.56 0.12 36.72
C GLN A 681 -13.18 0.67 36.36
N ASP A 682 -12.22 0.62 37.29
CA ASP A 682 -10.87 1.13 37.06
C ASP A 682 -10.23 0.45 35.84
N SER A 683 -10.21 -0.89 35.82
CA SER A 683 -9.58 -1.63 34.72
C SER A 683 -10.24 -1.40 33.36
N ALA A 684 -11.53 -1.07 33.32
CA ALA A 684 -12.21 -0.67 32.09
C ALA A 684 -11.68 0.68 31.55
N ASN A 685 -11.17 1.57 32.41
CA ASN A 685 -10.63 2.88 32.01
C ASN A 685 -9.34 2.77 31.16
N TRP A 686 -8.43 1.83 31.43
CA TRP A 686 -7.28 1.58 30.54
C TRP A 686 -7.47 0.43 29.55
N ASN A 687 -8.43 -0.49 29.79
CA ASN A 687 -8.65 -1.66 28.95
C ASN A 687 -10.12 -2.16 29.01
N PRO A 688 -10.99 -1.80 28.05
CA PRO A 688 -10.66 -1.30 26.71
C PRO A 688 -10.55 0.23 26.58
N GLY A 689 -10.91 0.98 27.62
CA GLY A 689 -11.20 2.42 27.54
C GLY A 689 -12.70 2.72 27.38
N ILE A 690 -13.11 3.88 27.87
CA ILE A 690 -14.47 4.41 27.80
C ILE A 690 -14.80 4.81 26.35
N LYS A 691 -15.99 4.46 25.88
CA LYS A 691 -16.55 4.94 24.60
C LYS A 691 -17.82 5.75 24.81
N ARG A 692 -17.96 6.86 24.10
CA ARG A 692 -19.18 7.68 24.03
C ARG A 692 -19.40 8.19 22.61
N LYS A 693 -20.67 8.21 22.18
CA LYS A 693 -21.12 9.05 21.07
C LYS A 693 -21.48 10.42 21.63
N ILE A 694 -20.96 11.47 21.01
CA ILE A 694 -21.18 12.87 21.40
C ILE A 694 -21.64 13.62 20.15
N GLY A 695 -22.75 14.35 20.23
CA GLY A 695 -23.16 15.28 19.17
C GLY A 695 -22.23 16.48 19.14
N VAL A 696 -21.59 16.75 18.01
CA VAL A 696 -20.72 17.93 17.82
C VAL A 696 -21.15 18.66 16.56
N SER A 697 -21.17 19.99 16.62
CA SER A 697 -21.44 20.85 15.46
C SER A 697 -20.26 20.91 14.49
N LYS A 698 -20.52 21.35 13.26
CA LYS A 698 -19.48 21.69 12.30
C LYS A 698 -18.68 22.91 12.78
N GLY A 699 -17.37 22.78 12.96
CA GLY A 699 -16.55 23.92 13.37
C GLY A 699 -15.13 23.61 13.83
N LYS A 700 -14.51 24.64 14.40
CA LYS A 700 -13.25 24.54 15.14
C LYS A 700 -13.57 24.47 16.62
N HIS A 701 -13.20 23.37 17.26
CA HIS A 701 -13.49 23.09 18.67
C HIS A 701 -12.19 22.93 19.48
N THR A 702 -12.30 23.04 20.80
CA THR A 702 -11.19 22.84 21.74
C THR A 702 -11.43 21.59 22.57
N ILE A 703 -10.52 20.62 22.47
CA ILE A 703 -10.56 19.40 23.28
C ILE A 703 -9.59 19.58 24.45
N THR A 704 -10.03 19.33 25.68
CA THR A 704 -9.14 19.31 26.84
C THR A 704 -9.20 17.96 27.54
N VAL A 705 -8.05 17.41 27.93
CA VAL A 705 -7.99 16.37 28.96
C VAL A 705 -7.38 16.99 30.22
N ALA A 706 -8.11 16.88 31.32
CA ALA A 706 -7.82 17.51 32.60
C ALA A 706 -8.07 16.53 33.76
N PRO A 707 -7.62 16.82 34.99
CA PRO A 707 -8.12 16.15 36.18
C PRO A 707 -9.65 16.28 36.27
N PRO A 708 -10.34 15.31 36.92
CA PRO A 708 -11.78 15.35 37.12
C PRO A 708 -12.24 16.57 37.94
N ASP A 709 -13.56 16.76 37.97
CA ASP A 709 -14.26 17.81 38.72
C ASP A 709 -13.94 19.25 38.24
N GLY A 710 -13.65 19.40 36.95
CA GLY A 710 -13.65 20.69 36.27
C GLY A 710 -12.40 21.55 36.49
N ARG A 711 -11.26 20.96 36.87
CA ARG A 711 -9.98 21.66 37.18
C ARG A 711 -9.25 22.24 35.95
N ILE A 712 -9.98 22.64 34.91
CA ILE A 712 -9.45 23.25 33.71
C ILE A 712 -8.77 24.58 34.07
N GLY A 713 -7.47 24.68 33.82
CA GLY A 713 -6.67 25.88 34.10
C GLY A 713 -6.08 25.95 35.52
N GLU A 714 -6.38 25.01 36.42
CA GLU A 714 -5.69 24.93 37.72
C GLU A 714 -4.21 24.51 37.53
N THR A 715 -3.32 25.14 38.31
CA THR A 715 -1.87 24.84 38.33
C THR A 715 -1.37 24.28 39.66
N SER A 716 -2.24 24.17 40.67
CA SER A 716 -1.90 23.74 42.01
C SER A 716 -3.01 22.91 42.66
N GLY A 717 -2.71 21.67 43.02
CA GLY A 717 -3.66 20.80 43.72
C GLY A 717 -3.11 19.39 43.92
N TRP A 718 -4.03 18.47 44.25
CA TRP A 718 -3.83 17.04 44.05
C TRP A 718 -3.95 16.72 42.55
N GLY A 719 -3.07 15.84 42.07
CA GLY A 719 -3.06 15.32 40.71
C GLY A 719 -2.16 14.10 40.63
N ASP A 720 -2.57 13.15 39.83
CA ASP A 720 -1.88 11.87 39.59
C ASP A 720 -0.69 12.04 38.61
N GLY A 721 0.08 10.97 38.38
CA GLY A 721 1.23 10.93 37.47
C GLY A 721 0.92 11.32 36.01
N LEU A 722 -0.35 11.36 35.61
CA LEU A 722 -0.77 11.90 34.31
C LEU A 722 -0.86 13.44 34.31
N PHE A 723 -1.12 14.08 35.44
CA PHE A 723 -1.40 15.53 35.52
C PHE A 723 -0.41 16.30 36.41
N LYS A 724 0.52 15.62 37.08
CA LYS A 724 1.52 16.20 37.97
C LYS A 724 2.69 15.25 38.18
N LYS A 725 3.92 15.77 38.28
CA LYS A 725 5.07 14.95 38.69
C LYS A 725 4.98 14.62 40.18
N ILE A 726 4.63 13.36 40.50
CA ILE A 726 4.34 12.91 41.87
C ILE A 726 5.55 12.81 42.80
N SER A 727 6.76 12.64 42.27
CA SER A 727 8.02 12.62 43.05
C SER A 727 9.20 13.15 42.22
N SER A 728 10.32 13.50 42.86
CA SER A 728 11.49 14.07 42.16
C SER A 728 12.09 13.14 41.10
N ASP A 729 12.00 11.83 41.34
CA ASP A 729 12.43 10.73 40.48
C ASP A 729 11.37 10.23 39.47
N TYR A 730 10.15 10.76 39.49
CA TYR A 730 9.09 10.38 38.54
C TYR A 730 9.30 11.05 37.17
N TYR A 731 10.24 10.55 36.37
CA TYR A 731 10.46 10.98 34.98
C TYR A 731 11.00 9.84 34.10
N ARG A 732 10.82 9.94 32.78
CA ARG A 732 11.10 8.86 31.81
C ARG A 732 12.52 8.28 31.96
N GLY A 733 12.60 6.96 32.16
CA GLY A 733 13.88 6.25 32.32
C GLY A 733 14.41 6.28 33.76
N GLN A 734 13.52 6.33 34.74
CA GLN A 734 13.78 6.09 36.16
C GLN A 734 12.83 5.03 36.68
N GLN A 735 13.27 4.26 37.67
CA GLN A 735 12.52 3.14 38.23
C GLN A 735 11.11 3.53 38.72
N ALA A 736 10.92 4.72 39.30
CA ALA A 736 9.59 5.18 39.71
C ALA A 736 8.61 5.34 38.53
N PHE A 737 9.09 5.87 37.40
CA PHE A 737 8.29 5.97 36.18
C PHE A 737 8.14 4.61 35.48
N ASP A 738 9.23 3.86 35.28
CA ASP A 738 9.20 2.60 34.52
C ASP A 738 8.43 1.47 35.23
N ASN A 739 8.26 1.55 36.56
CA ASN A 739 7.41 0.65 37.34
C ASN A 739 5.91 0.99 37.23
N ASN A 740 5.55 2.27 37.27
CA ASN A 740 4.15 2.75 37.24
C ASN A 740 4.02 3.99 36.34
N PRO A 741 4.11 3.82 35.01
CA PRO A 741 4.00 4.90 34.05
C PRO A 741 2.55 5.36 33.94
N SER A 742 2.33 6.67 33.81
CA SER A 742 1.01 7.23 33.50
C SER A 742 0.87 7.61 32.02
N ALA A 743 -0.31 7.41 31.45
CA ALA A 743 -0.64 7.61 30.05
C ALA A 743 -2.13 7.81 29.82
N MET A 744 -2.45 8.48 28.70
CA MET A 744 -3.80 8.58 28.18
C MET A 744 -3.83 8.34 26.67
N ALA A 745 -4.97 7.89 26.15
CA ALA A 745 -5.28 7.82 24.74
C ALA A 745 -6.65 8.43 24.50
N LEU A 746 -6.76 9.39 23.57
CA LEU A 746 -8.04 9.85 23.03
C LEU A 746 -8.02 9.70 21.51
N GLY A 747 -8.99 8.96 20.98
CA GLY A 747 -9.30 8.88 19.56
C GLY A 747 -10.71 9.37 19.32
N ILE A 748 -10.91 10.15 18.24
CA ILE A 748 -12.23 10.62 17.81
C ILE A 748 -12.39 10.26 16.33
N THR A 749 -13.51 9.63 16.02
CA THR A 749 -13.91 9.24 14.67
C THR A 749 -15.34 9.66 14.39
N ILE A 750 -15.68 9.88 13.12
CA ILE A 750 -17.06 9.91 12.64
C ILE A 750 -17.24 8.88 11.54
N ASN A 751 -18.34 8.15 11.59
CA ASN A 751 -18.71 7.21 10.55
C ASN A 751 -19.34 7.99 9.39
N VAL A 752 -18.68 8.01 8.23
CA VAL A 752 -19.09 8.80 7.05
C VAL A 752 -19.36 7.88 5.87
N GLU A 753 -20.40 8.19 5.10
CA GLU A 753 -20.66 7.53 3.82
C GLU A 753 -19.57 7.91 2.83
N THR A 754 -19.00 6.91 2.14
CA THR A 754 -17.94 7.10 1.15
C THR A 754 -18.23 6.25 -0.08
N ASN A 755 -17.75 6.71 -1.23
CA ASN A 755 -17.62 5.82 -2.37
C ASN A 755 -16.48 4.80 -2.10
N PRO A 756 -16.66 3.53 -2.48
CA PRO A 756 -15.60 2.53 -2.48
C PRO A 756 -14.55 2.83 -3.56
N ALA A 757 -13.41 2.15 -3.51
CA ALA A 757 -12.32 2.36 -4.45
C ALA A 757 -12.68 1.80 -5.85
N VAL A 758 -12.38 2.55 -6.91
CA VAL A 758 -12.65 2.14 -8.30
C VAL A 758 -12.02 0.78 -8.60
N GLY A 759 -12.83 -0.16 -9.08
CA GLY A 759 -12.44 -1.55 -9.35
C GLY A 759 -12.45 -2.49 -8.14
N SER A 760 -12.90 -2.04 -6.96
CA SER A 760 -13.15 -2.94 -5.82
C SER A 760 -14.48 -3.69 -5.99
N LYS A 761 -14.65 -4.81 -5.26
CA LYS A 761 -15.89 -5.60 -5.31
C LYS A 761 -17.10 -4.79 -4.86
N GLU A 762 -16.88 -3.94 -3.86
CA GLU A 762 -17.84 -3.01 -3.27
C GLU A 762 -18.31 -1.97 -4.30
N GLU A 763 -17.39 -1.45 -5.12
CA GLU A 763 -17.69 -0.51 -6.20
C GLU A 763 -18.49 -1.16 -7.33
N LEU A 764 -18.11 -2.37 -7.74
CA LEU A 764 -18.86 -3.15 -8.73
C LEU A 764 -20.29 -3.47 -8.25
N LEU A 765 -20.46 -3.81 -6.96
CA LEU A 765 -21.79 -4.03 -6.37
C LEU A 765 -22.64 -2.75 -6.28
N GLN A 766 -22.03 -1.56 -6.22
CA GLN A 766 -22.75 -0.29 -6.21
C GLN A 766 -23.28 0.10 -7.60
N ARG A 767 -22.67 -0.40 -8.68
CA ARG A 767 -23.12 -0.12 -10.07
C ARG A 767 -24.46 -0.77 -10.41
N GLY A 768 -24.75 -1.94 -9.85
CA GLY A 768 -25.96 -2.73 -10.13
C GLY A 768 -25.68 -3.97 -10.98
N LYS A 769 -26.76 -4.64 -11.45
CA LYS A 769 -26.67 -5.90 -12.19
C LYS A 769 -26.08 -5.70 -13.59
N SER A 770 -25.51 -6.75 -14.20
CA SER A 770 -25.15 -6.76 -15.62
C SER A 770 -26.38 -6.97 -16.51
N TRP A 771 -26.31 -6.64 -17.81
CA TRP A 771 -27.39 -6.99 -18.73
C TRP A 771 -27.58 -8.51 -18.83
N LYS A 772 -26.51 -9.30 -18.75
CA LYS A 772 -26.60 -10.77 -18.78
C LYS A 772 -27.09 -11.36 -17.44
N GLU A 773 -27.11 -10.58 -16.35
CA GLU A 773 -27.81 -10.92 -15.09
C GLU A 773 -29.28 -10.45 -15.07
N ASN A 774 -29.60 -9.33 -15.73
CA ASN A 774 -30.92 -8.68 -15.73
C ASN A 774 -31.25 -8.10 -17.12
N PRO A 775 -31.55 -8.96 -18.11
CA PRO A 775 -31.67 -8.52 -19.49
C PRO A 775 -32.94 -7.71 -19.74
N THR A 776 -32.91 -6.87 -20.78
CA THR A 776 -34.09 -6.12 -21.24
C THR A 776 -34.14 -6.12 -22.75
N ALA A 777 -35.24 -6.60 -23.33
CA ALA A 777 -35.42 -6.70 -24.77
C ALA A 777 -36.88 -6.92 -25.17
N ILE A 778 -37.19 -6.61 -26.42
CA ILE A 778 -38.47 -6.93 -27.06
C ILE A 778 -38.21 -7.60 -28.42
N SER A 779 -39.04 -8.58 -28.77
CA SER A 779 -38.95 -9.35 -30.01
C SER A 779 -40.34 -9.48 -30.61
N ALA A 780 -40.58 -8.93 -31.80
CA ALA A 780 -41.89 -8.97 -32.44
C ALA A 780 -41.81 -9.11 -33.96
N ILE A 781 -42.86 -9.67 -34.55
CA ILE A 781 -43.05 -9.77 -36.00
C ILE A 781 -44.48 -9.41 -36.42
N MET A 782 -44.63 -8.96 -37.66
CA MET A 782 -45.90 -8.85 -38.38
C MET A 782 -45.89 -9.77 -39.60
N ILE A 783 -46.94 -10.56 -39.76
CA ILE A 783 -47.16 -11.48 -40.87
C ILE A 783 -48.26 -10.90 -41.77
N PRO A 784 -48.05 -10.75 -43.09
CA PRO A 784 -49.06 -10.18 -43.99
C PRO A 784 -50.21 -11.15 -44.27
N PRO A 785 -51.39 -10.66 -44.72
CA PRO A 785 -52.46 -11.52 -45.21
C PRO A 785 -52.02 -12.33 -46.45
N PRO A 786 -52.64 -13.48 -46.75
CA PRO A 786 -52.31 -14.29 -47.93
C PRO A 786 -52.36 -13.49 -49.24
N CYS A 787 -51.26 -13.54 -49.99
CA CYS A 787 -51.05 -12.76 -51.22
C CYS A 787 -52.10 -13.05 -52.31
N PRO A 788 -52.81 -12.03 -52.86
CA PRO A 788 -53.90 -12.23 -53.81
C PRO A 788 -53.40 -12.58 -55.22
N LYS A 789 -53.27 -13.89 -55.51
CA LYS A 789 -52.86 -14.40 -56.83
C LYS A 789 -53.84 -14.00 -57.96
N LYS A 790 -53.35 -13.31 -58.99
CA LYS A 790 -54.10 -13.01 -60.22
C LYS A 790 -54.23 -14.26 -61.12
N ILE A 791 -55.36 -14.95 -61.04
CA ILE A 791 -55.61 -16.20 -61.80
C ILE A 791 -56.00 -15.91 -63.26
N LYS A 792 -55.25 -16.46 -64.24
CA LYS A 792 -55.62 -16.46 -65.68
C LYS A 792 -55.13 -17.70 -66.45
N GLY A 793 -56.05 -18.59 -66.85
CA GLY A 793 -56.10 -19.16 -68.22
C GLY A 793 -55.29 -20.42 -68.61
N LYS A 794 -55.90 -21.61 -68.45
CA LYS A 794 -56.00 -22.74 -69.43
C LYS A 794 -54.77 -23.23 -70.25
N GLY A 795 -54.07 -24.27 -69.74
CA GLY A 795 -54.06 -25.66 -70.27
C GLY A 795 -53.36 -26.09 -71.59
N VAL A 796 -52.35 -27.00 -71.45
CA VAL A 796 -51.98 -28.24 -72.22
C VAL A 796 -51.82 -28.20 -73.77
N VAL A 797 -50.93 -28.96 -74.46
CA VAL A 797 -49.92 -30.03 -74.15
C VAL A 797 -48.73 -29.88 -75.14
N VAL A 798 -47.51 -30.38 -74.85
CA VAL A 798 -46.71 -31.40 -75.63
C VAL A 798 -45.30 -31.58 -75.00
N ASP A 799 -44.70 -32.76 -75.20
CA ASP A 799 -43.51 -33.28 -74.48
C ASP A 799 -42.17 -32.55 -74.73
N VAL A 800 -41.37 -32.40 -73.65
CA VAL A 800 -39.97 -32.89 -73.42
C VAL A 800 -39.00 -32.80 -74.63
N ILE A 801 -37.77 -32.24 -74.52
CA ILE A 801 -36.59 -32.86 -73.88
C ILE A 801 -35.60 -31.82 -73.27
N VAL A 802 -35.18 -32.16 -72.05
CA VAL A 802 -33.94 -31.86 -71.31
C VAL A 802 -32.77 -31.25 -72.11
N ASN A 803 -32.15 -30.18 -71.58
CA ASN A 803 -30.72 -29.91 -71.84
C ASN A 803 -29.89 -30.56 -70.72
N ASP A 804 -29.07 -31.51 -71.16
CA ASP A 804 -28.21 -32.42 -70.40
C ASP A 804 -27.25 -31.69 -69.41
N PRO A 805 -27.11 -32.15 -68.14
CA PRO A 805 -26.09 -31.67 -67.20
C PRO A 805 -24.70 -32.22 -67.57
N GLY A 806 -24.18 -31.79 -68.73
CA GLY A 806 -23.12 -32.48 -69.45
C GLY A 806 -21.78 -32.68 -68.72
N GLY A 807 -21.44 -33.94 -68.46
CA GLY A 807 -20.09 -34.47 -68.73
C GLY A 807 -20.02 -35.01 -70.18
N PRO A 808 -19.19 -36.03 -70.49
CA PRO A 808 -18.02 -36.54 -69.76
C PRO A 808 -16.78 -36.87 -70.67
N TYR A 809 -15.64 -37.28 -70.06
CA TYR A 809 -14.48 -37.98 -70.67
C TYR A 809 -13.61 -37.25 -71.74
N PRO A 810 -12.39 -37.73 -72.10
CA PRO A 810 -11.56 -38.81 -71.50
C PRO A 810 -10.09 -38.43 -71.14
N THR A 811 -9.42 -39.34 -70.41
CA THR A 811 -7.97 -39.37 -70.09
C THR A 811 -7.09 -39.92 -71.24
N PRO A 812 -5.78 -39.66 -71.18
CA PRO A 812 -4.77 -40.71 -70.88
C PRO A 812 -3.64 -40.22 -69.94
N GLU A 813 -2.74 -41.03 -69.36
CA GLU A 813 -2.68 -42.48 -69.01
C GLU A 813 -1.47 -42.67 -68.06
N GLY A 814 -1.66 -43.27 -66.86
CA GLY A 814 -0.59 -43.72 -65.94
C GLY A 814 0.26 -42.62 -65.25
N GLU A 815 0.76 -42.79 -64.03
CA GLU A 815 0.52 -43.78 -62.96
C GLU A 815 0.67 -43.05 -61.59
N GLY A 816 -0.07 -43.45 -60.54
CA GLY A 816 0.21 -43.00 -59.16
C GLY A 816 -0.97 -42.42 -58.36
N ASP A 817 -1.93 -43.27 -58.00
CA ASP A 817 -2.98 -43.01 -56.99
C ASP A 817 -2.43 -43.06 -55.53
N PRO A 818 -3.21 -42.66 -54.49
CA PRO A 818 -4.29 -41.66 -54.46
C PRO A 818 -4.27 -40.72 -53.21
N PRO A 819 -5.11 -39.67 -53.17
CA PRO A 819 -5.57 -39.04 -51.93
C PRO A 819 -6.74 -39.82 -51.28
N TYR A 820 -6.93 -39.67 -49.97
CA TYR A 820 -7.86 -40.50 -49.17
C TYR A 820 -9.29 -39.92 -49.07
N THR A 821 -10.29 -40.80 -48.95
CA THR A 821 -11.72 -40.46 -49.00
C THR A 821 -12.37 -40.37 -47.60
N VAL A 822 -13.48 -39.64 -47.49
CA VAL A 822 -14.37 -39.66 -46.31
C VAL A 822 -15.84 -39.74 -46.75
N VAL A 823 -16.66 -40.46 -45.99
CA VAL A 823 -18.08 -40.69 -46.29
C VAL A 823 -18.97 -40.45 -45.07
N LEU A 824 -20.19 -39.93 -45.31
CA LEU A 824 -21.19 -39.67 -44.27
C LEU A 824 -22.17 -40.84 -44.18
N ARG A 825 -22.17 -41.58 -43.07
CA ARG A 825 -23.09 -42.69 -42.83
C ARG A 825 -24.36 -42.19 -42.13
N LEU A 826 -25.53 -42.61 -42.60
CA LEU A 826 -26.81 -42.24 -42.01
C LEU A 826 -26.97 -42.88 -40.62
N LYS A 827 -27.10 -42.05 -39.58
CA LYS A 827 -27.11 -42.43 -38.16
C LYS A 827 -28.52 -42.41 -37.55
N LYS A 828 -29.34 -41.43 -37.94
CA LYS A 828 -30.73 -41.27 -37.49
C LYS A 828 -31.54 -40.50 -38.52
N VAL A 829 -32.84 -40.76 -38.58
CA VAL A 829 -33.83 -40.00 -39.38
C VAL A 829 -34.89 -39.48 -38.42
N ILE A 830 -35.23 -38.19 -38.49
CA ILE A 830 -36.18 -37.53 -37.58
C ILE A 830 -37.32 -36.89 -38.41
N PRO A 831 -38.61 -37.18 -38.12
CA PRO A 831 -39.71 -36.47 -38.76
C PRO A 831 -39.67 -34.97 -38.41
N THR A 832 -39.66 -34.10 -39.44
CA THR A 832 -39.80 -32.64 -39.25
C THR A 832 -41.25 -32.18 -39.47
N SER A 833 -42.01 -32.96 -40.26
CA SER A 833 -43.47 -32.99 -40.29
C SER A 833 -43.90 -34.43 -40.05
N CYS A 834 -44.76 -34.69 -39.06
CA CYS A 834 -45.19 -36.05 -38.72
C CYS A 834 -46.13 -36.67 -39.76
N GLY A 835 -46.83 -35.82 -40.54
CA GLY A 835 -47.94 -36.23 -41.41
C GLY A 835 -49.09 -36.91 -40.65
N ILE A 836 -50.19 -37.18 -41.36
CA ILE A 836 -51.37 -37.92 -40.88
C ILE A 836 -52.02 -38.68 -42.05
N ASN A 837 -52.78 -39.73 -41.73
CA ASN A 837 -53.59 -40.51 -42.67
C ASN A 837 -52.81 -41.34 -43.71
N TYR A 838 -51.64 -41.88 -43.33
CA TYR A 838 -50.93 -42.90 -44.12
C TYR A 838 -51.51 -44.31 -43.92
N ASP A 839 -51.41 -45.17 -44.94
CA ASP A 839 -51.77 -46.59 -44.84
C ASP A 839 -50.53 -47.43 -44.43
N PRO A 840 -50.54 -48.10 -43.26
CA PRO A 840 -49.41 -48.91 -42.82
C PRO A 840 -49.16 -50.19 -43.62
N GLY A 841 -50.12 -50.61 -44.45
CA GLY A 841 -50.22 -52.00 -44.90
C GLY A 841 -50.77 -52.91 -43.80
N ASN A 842 -51.26 -54.08 -44.19
CA ASN A 842 -52.24 -54.82 -43.39
C ASN A 842 -51.63 -55.50 -42.14
N ASN A 843 -51.92 -54.95 -40.95
CA ASN A 843 -52.27 -55.76 -39.78
C ASN A 843 -52.96 -54.91 -38.69
N GLN A 844 -54.07 -55.42 -38.15
CA GLN A 844 -54.88 -54.73 -37.14
C GLN A 844 -54.31 -54.86 -35.73
N VAL A 845 -54.40 -53.78 -34.94
CA VAL A 845 -54.43 -53.85 -33.47
C VAL A 845 -55.61 -53.02 -32.99
N VAL A 846 -56.62 -53.70 -32.45
CA VAL A 846 -57.85 -53.07 -31.91
C VAL A 846 -57.75 -52.95 -30.39
N PHE A 847 -58.11 -51.79 -29.86
CA PHE A 847 -58.52 -51.62 -28.47
C PHE A 847 -59.81 -50.76 -28.42
N PRO A 848 -60.67 -50.95 -27.41
CA PRO A 848 -62.11 -50.64 -27.52
C PRO A 848 -62.47 -49.15 -27.32
N PRO A 849 -63.66 -48.72 -27.78
CA PRO A 849 -64.18 -47.39 -27.50
C PRO A 849 -64.56 -47.22 -26.02
N TYR A 850 -64.45 -45.99 -25.52
CA TYR A 850 -64.99 -45.57 -24.23
C TYR A 850 -66.27 -44.75 -24.46
N ASP A 851 -67.36 -45.14 -23.80
CA ASP A 851 -68.67 -44.49 -23.89
C ASP A 851 -68.92 -43.59 -22.66
N PRO A 852 -69.33 -42.33 -22.86
CA PRO A 852 -69.89 -41.48 -21.83
C PRO A 852 -71.38 -41.16 -22.11
N THR A 853 -72.27 -42.12 -21.92
CA THR A 853 -73.73 -41.88 -21.91
C THR A 853 -74.22 -41.41 -20.53
N ASP A 854 -74.89 -40.25 -20.49
CA ASP A 854 -75.86 -39.86 -19.45
C ASP A 854 -76.94 -38.94 -20.07
N VAL A 855 -78.08 -38.75 -19.39
CA VAL A 855 -79.40 -38.34 -19.96
C VAL A 855 -79.92 -36.98 -19.41
N ASP A 856 -81.04 -36.34 -19.83
CA ASP A 856 -82.30 -36.82 -20.46
C ASP A 856 -82.90 -35.77 -21.50
N PRO A 857 -84.22 -35.54 -21.78
CA PRO A 857 -84.69 -35.49 -23.18
C PRO A 857 -85.62 -34.30 -23.58
N THR A 858 -86.11 -34.27 -24.83
CA THR A 858 -87.56 -34.25 -25.21
C THR A 858 -87.79 -34.12 -26.74
N ASP A 859 -88.92 -34.64 -27.24
CA ASP A 859 -89.34 -34.77 -28.67
C ASP A 859 -90.78 -34.21 -28.85
N PRO A 860 -91.26 -33.81 -30.07
CA PRO A 860 -92.08 -34.74 -30.88
C PRO A 860 -92.06 -34.59 -32.44
N THR A 861 -91.55 -35.60 -33.17
CA THR A 861 -92.09 -36.17 -34.45
C THR A 861 -92.04 -35.34 -35.77
N PRO A 862 -92.43 -35.88 -36.96
CA PRO A 862 -91.94 -37.05 -37.75
C PRO A 862 -91.61 -36.64 -39.24
N PRO A 863 -91.44 -37.50 -40.29
CA PRO A 863 -91.43 -38.97 -40.41
C PRO A 863 -90.25 -39.64 -41.21
N THR A 864 -90.30 -40.99 -41.23
CA THR A 864 -89.55 -42.08 -41.90
C THR A 864 -89.63 -42.16 -43.45
N PRO A 865 -89.12 -43.22 -44.17
CA PRO A 865 -88.16 -44.34 -43.91
C PRO A 865 -86.95 -44.27 -44.92
N PRO A 866 -86.20 -45.34 -45.38
CA PRO A 866 -86.11 -46.77 -45.00
C PRO A 866 -84.68 -47.30 -44.65
N THR A 867 -84.31 -48.51 -45.13
CA THR A 867 -83.84 -49.64 -44.27
C THR A 867 -83.14 -50.78 -45.08
N ILE A 868 -82.60 -51.79 -44.38
CA ILE A 868 -82.16 -53.18 -44.78
C ILE A 868 -80.64 -53.30 -45.10
N THR A 869 -79.73 -53.97 -44.34
CA THR A 869 -79.61 -55.22 -43.51
C THR A 869 -78.91 -56.42 -44.20
N PRO A 870 -78.17 -57.30 -43.48
CA PRO A 870 -76.96 -57.99 -43.97
C PRO A 870 -77.08 -59.55 -44.01
N ILE A 871 -75.95 -60.29 -44.05
CA ILE A 871 -75.75 -61.65 -43.46
C ILE A 871 -74.24 -62.04 -43.40
N GLU A 872 -73.90 -63.12 -42.67
CA GLU A 872 -72.57 -63.40 -42.05
C GLU A 872 -71.94 -64.79 -42.48
N PRO A 873 -71.28 -65.67 -41.66
CA PRO A 873 -70.03 -66.40 -42.01
C PRO A 873 -70.25 -67.95 -42.14
N PRO A 874 -69.35 -68.93 -41.81
CA PRO A 874 -67.90 -69.00 -41.46
C PRO A 874 -67.11 -69.96 -42.43
N ASP A 875 -66.08 -70.80 -42.14
CA ASP A 875 -65.42 -71.35 -40.92
C ASP A 875 -64.07 -72.06 -41.25
N GLY A 876 -63.26 -72.46 -40.23
CA GLY A 876 -62.35 -73.63 -40.29
C GLY A 876 -60.82 -73.48 -40.08
N GLU A 877 -60.27 -74.17 -39.07
CA GLU A 877 -58.84 -74.40 -38.71
C GLU A 877 -58.43 -75.89 -39.02
N PRO A 878 -57.35 -76.61 -38.53
CA PRO A 878 -56.10 -76.28 -37.78
C PRO A 878 -54.77 -77.07 -38.11
N THR A 879 -53.61 -76.59 -37.61
CA THR A 879 -52.35 -77.35 -37.20
C THR A 879 -51.57 -78.20 -38.26
N ILE A 880 -50.32 -78.75 -38.07
CA ILE A 880 -49.38 -79.01 -36.94
C ILE A 880 -47.87 -78.89 -37.38
N THR A 881 -46.88 -79.17 -36.49
CA THR A 881 -45.39 -79.04 -36.66
C THR A 881 -44.63 -80.30 -36.16
N PRO A 882 -43.27 -80.41 -36.09
CA PRO A 882 -42.08 -79.87 -36.83
C PRO A 882 -41.29 -81.07 -37.48
N PRO A 883 -39.93 -81.30 -37.47
CA PRO A 883 -38.69 -80.48 -37.28
C PRO A 883 -37.46 -80.78 -38.24
N ASP A 884 -36.32 -80.12 -37.94
CA ASP A 884 -34.88 -80.47 -38.15
C ASP A 884 -34.12 -80.48 -39.52
N ASP A 885 -32.82 -80.15 -39.40
CA ASP A 885 -31.71 -79.79 -40.33
C ASP A 885 -30.97 -81.04 -40.94
N PRO A 886 -29.94 -80.99 -41.86
CA PRO A 886 -29.25 -79.84 -42.49
C PRO A 886 -28.87 -79.90 -44.01
N THR A 887 -28.46 -78.72 -44.54
CA THR A 887 -27.46 -78.44 -45.62
C THR A 887 -27.69 -78.74 -47.13
N ASP A 888 -27.27 -77.75 -47.95
CA ASP A 888 -26.82 -77.73 -49.37
C ASP A 888 -27.70 -78.28 -50.51
N GLY A 889 -28.00 -77.43 -51.51
CA GLY A 889 -28.45 -77.88 -52.84
C GLY A 889 -29.33 -76.93 -53.69
N ASP A 890 -28.73 -75.89 -54.29
CA ASP A 890 -29.31 -75.09 -55.40
C ASP A 890 -29.49 -75.93 -56.71
N PRO A 891 -30.29 -75.51 -57.74
CA PRO A 891 -31.27 -74.41 -57.82
C PRO A 891 -32.64 -74.85 -58.48
N PRO A 892 -33.30 -74.20 -59.48
CA PRO A 892 -34.74 -73.90 -59.41
C PRO A 892 -35.62 -74.62 -60.48
N PRO A 893 -36.95 -74.33 -60.58
CA PRO A 893 -37.38 -73.37 -61.62
C PRO A 893 -38.66 -72.52 -61.34
N THR A 894 -38.64 -71.29 -61.89
CA THR A 894 -39.75 -70.46 -62.44
C THR A 894 -41.00 -70.08 -61.61
N ASP A 895 -41.12 -68.77 -61.41
CA ASP A 895 -42.31 -67.89 -61.54
C ASP A 895 -43.67 -68.24 -60.89
N GLY A 896 -44.09 -67.40 -59.94
CA GLY A 896 -45.51 -67.08 -59.73
C GLY A 896 -45.93 -66.78 -58.29
N ASP A 897 -45.81 -65.53 -57.84
CA ASP A 897 -46.48 -65.03 -56.61
C ASP A 897 -46.83 -63.52 -56.75
N PRO A 898 -47.75 -62.96 -55.92
CA PRO A 898 -48.58 -61.79 -56.25
C PRO A 898 -47.90 -60.41 -56.10
N PRO A 899 -48.50 -59.33 -56.64
CA PRO A 899 -47.93 -57.99 -56.56
C PRO A 899 -47.86 -57.47 -55.12
N PRO A 900 -46.79 -56.74 -54.74
CA PRO A 900 -46.75 -56.03 -53.46
C PRO A 900 -47.84 -54.95 -53.44
N THR A 901 -48.67 -54.99 -52.40
CA THR A 901 -49.81 -54.08 -52.21
C THR A 901 -49.37 -52.63 -52.05
N THR A 902 -50.19 -51.71 -52.55
CA THR A 902 -50.03 -50.26 -52.37
C THR A 902 -49.92 -49.87 -50.90
N GLY A 903 -48.81 -49.25 -50.52
CA GLY A 903 -48.58 -48.65 -49.20
C GLY A 903 -47.54 -47.53 -49.33
N ASP A 904 -47.63 -46.52 -48.47
CA ASP A 904 -46.82 -45.31 -48.57
C ASP A 904 -45.34 -45.60 -48.25
N SER A 905 -44.42 -45.21 -49.14
CA SER A 905 -43.00 -45.60 -49.08
C SER A 905 -42.05 -44.41 -48.94
N ILE A 906 -40.90 -44.64 -48.28
CA ILE A 906 -39.86 -43.61 -48.09
C ILE A 906 -39.02 -43.48 -49.36
N VAL A 907 -39.02 -42.29 -49.93
CA VAL A 907 -38.17 -41.90 -51.06
C VAL A 907 -36.96 -41.14 -50.52
N ILE A 908 -35.78 -41.48 -51.03
CA ILE A 908 -34.49 -40.84 -50.73
C ILE A 908 -33.93 -40.29 -52.05
N THR A 909 -33.35 -39.08 -52.03
CA THR A 909 -32.71 -38.50 -53.23
C THR A 909 -31.50 -37.65 -52.83
N PRO A 910 -30.28 -37.93 -53.34
CA PRO A 910 -29.93 -39.09 -54.19
C PRO A 910 -30.12 -40.42 -53.44
N ASP A 911 -30.37 -41.50 -54.17
CA ASP A 911 -30.35 -42.86 -53.60
C ASP A 911 -28.89 -43.35 -53.44
N ASN A 912 -28.61 -44.00 -52.32
CA ASN A 912 -27.32 -44.63 -52.00
C ASN A 912 -27.46 -46.10 -51.53
N GLY A 913 -28.66 -46.69 -51.70
CA GLY A 913 -29.02 -48.02 -51.21
C GLY A 913 -29.54 -48.09 -49.78
N ALA A 914 -29.69 -46.96 -49.08
CA ALA A 914 -30.23 -46.94 -47.71
C ALA A 914 -31.70 -47.39 -47.65
N LYS A 915 -32.01 -48.32 -46.76
CA LYS A 915 -33.35 -48.88 -46.55
C LYS A 915 -33.93 -48.35 -45.26
N LEU A 916 -34.96 -47.53 -45.40
CA LEU A 916 -35.68 -46.88 -44.32
C LEU A 916 -37.09 -47.41 -44.22
N ARG A 917 -37.61 -47.52 -42.99
CA ARG A 917 -38.97 -48.01 -42.75
C ARG A 917 -39.69 -47.15 -41.71
N PRO A 918 -40.90 -46.63 -42.01
CA PRO A 918 -41.65 -45.81 -41.07
C PRO A 918 -42.17 -46.64 -39.89
N VAL A 919 -42.46 -45.93 -38.79
CA VAL A 919 -43.18 -46.45 -37.62
C VAL A 919 -44.40 -45.56 -37.41
N PHE A 920 -45.58 -46.15 -37.55
CA PHE A 920 -46.86 -45.45 -37.45
C PHE A 920 -47.41 -45.48 -36.02
N GLY A 921 -48.05 -44.39 -35.63
CA GLY A 921 -48.90 -44.27 -34.44
C GLY A 921 -50.38 -44.24 -34.81
N ALA A 922 -51.21 -43.69 -33.92
CA ALA A 922 -52.65 -43.55 -34.17
C ALA A 922 -52.94 -42.74 -35.44
N HIS A 923 -54.00 -43.14 -36.15
CA HIS A 923 -54.48 -42.51 -37.39
C HIS A 923 -53.41 -42.37 -38.50
N GLY A 924 -52.48 -43.33 -38.57
CA GLY A 924 -51.42 -43.36 -39.58
C GLY A 924 -50.33 -42.29 -39.41
N SER A 925 -50.27 -41.59 -38.27
CA SER A 925 -49.27 -40.53 -38.04
C SER A 925 -47.86 -41.12 -37.91
N ILE A 926 -46.83 -40.55 -38.55
CA ILE A 926 -45.46 -41.11 -38.47
C ILE A 926 -44.75 -40.62 -37.22
N ILE A 927 -44.44 -41.54 -36.31
CA ILE A 927 -43.84 -41.23 -35.00
C ILE A 927 -42.34 -41.53 -34.93
N ALA A 928 -41.82 -42.38 -35.83
CA ALA A 928 -40.38 -42.60 -36.01
C ALA A 928 -40.08 -43.17 -37.40
N VAL A 929 -38.80 -43.21 -37.78
CA VAL A 929 -38.28 -43.98 -38.92
C VAL A 929 -37.14 -44.86 -38.41
N LYS A 930 -37.15 -46.13 -38.79
CA LYS A 930 -36.05 -47.08 -38.56
C LYS A 930 -35.12 -47.09 -39.77
N ILE A 931 -33.82 -47.15 -39.50
CA ILE A 931 -32.81 -47.43 -40.50
C ILE A 931 -32.58 -48.94 -40.44
N ASP A 932 -33.07 -49.67 -41.44
CA ASP A 932 -32.82 -51.11 -41.56
C ASP A 932 -31.53 -51.37 -42.37
N ASP A 933 -31.13 -50.43 -43.25
CA ASP A 933 -29.80 -50.36 -43.90
C ASP A 933 -29.39 -48.89 -44.12
N PRO A 934 -28.20 -48.41 -43.68
CA PRO A 934 -27.76 -47.02 -43.91
C PRO A 934 -27.13 -46.75 -45.30
N GLY A 935 -27.02 -47.77 -46.16
CA GLY A 935 -26.46 -47.63 -47.51
C GLY A 935 -24.95 -47.40 -47.56
N LEU A 936 -24.43 -47.06 -48.74
CA LEU A 936 -22.99 -46.86 -49.00
C LEU A 936 -22.41 -45.55 -48.43
N GLY A 937 -23.22 -44.76 -47.72
CA GLY A 937 -22.90 -43.41 -47.29
C GLY A 937 -23.29 -42.35 -48.31
N PHE A 938 -23.24 -41.08 -47.91
CA PHE A 938 -23.63 -39.93 -48.74
C PHE A 938 -22.47 -38.94 -48.89
N THR A 939 -22.39 -38.31 -50.06
CA THR A 939 -21.43 -37.24 -50.42
C THR A 939 -22.07 -35.85 -50.45
N GLU A 940 -23.40 -35.78 -50.53
CA GLU A 940 -24.23 -34.56 -50.44
C GLU A 940 -25.40 -34.79 -49.47
N TYR A 941 -26.17 -33.74 -49.14
CA TYR A 941 -27.25 -33.84 -48.15
C TYR A 941 -28.56 -34.32 -48.82
N PRO A 942 -29.04 -35.55 -48.53
CA PRO A 942 -30.18 -36.12 -49.24
C PRO A 942 -31.51 -35.59 -48.72
N THR A 943 -32.47 -35.46 -49.63
CA THR A 943 -33.89 -35.30 -49.28
C THR A 943 -34.47 -36.66 -48.93
N ILE A 944 -35.18 -36.75 -47.80
CA ILE A 944 -35.93 -37.95 -47.38
C ILE A 944 -37.39 -37.54 -47.15
N SER A 945 -38.32 -38.24 -47.79
CA SER A 945 -39.76 -37.94 -47.72
C SER A 945 -40.65 -39.18 -47.87
N ILE A 946 -41.92 -39.07 -47.50
CA ILE A 946 -42.98 -39.97 -47.97
C ILE A 946 -43.96 -39.13 -48.82
N PRO A 947 -43.87 -39.19 -50.16
CA PRO A 947 -44.97 -38.76 -51.03
C PRO A 947 -46.13 -39.74 -50.90
N SER A 948 -47.36 -39.24 -50.91
CA SER A 948 -48.57 -40.03 -50.71
C SER A 948 -49.76 -39.34 -51.37
N ASP A 949 -50.67 -40.14 -51.92
CA ASP A 949 -51.95 -39.70 -52.47
C ASP A 949 -53.09 -39.75 -51.42
N THR A 950 -52.82 -40.29 -50.22
CA THR A 950 -53.80 -40.55 -49.15
C THR A 950 -53.53 -39.74 -47.88
N GLY A 951 -52.27 -39.43 -47.58
CA GLY A 951 -51.83 -38.68 -46.40
C GLY A 951 -51.23 -37.30 -46.71
N ILE A 952 -51.05 -36.46 -45.67
CA ILE A 952 -50.32 -35.19 -45.81
C ILE A 952 -48.82 -35.46 -45.76
N GLY A 953 -48.16 -35.29 -46.92
CA GLY A 953 -46.73 -35.58 -47.15
C GLY A 953 -45.76 -35.17 -46.03
N ALA A 954 -44.87 -36.09 -45.68
CA ALA A 954 -43.93 -35.99 -44.57
C ALA A 954 -42.51 -35.86 -45.11
N VAL A 955 -41.71 -35.06 -44.40
CA VAL A 955 -40.30 -34.80 -44.69
C VAL A 955 -39.50 -35.11 -43.43
N PHE A 956 -38.29 -35.61 -43.61
CA PHE A 956 -37.43 -36.05 -42.52
C PHE A 956 -36.06 -35.41 -42.61
N ALA A 957 -35.49 -35.06 -41.46
CA ALA A 957 -34.11 -34.60 -41.34
C ALA A 957 -33.18 -35.82 -41.13
N PRO A 958 -32.26 -36.12 -42.06
CA PRO A 958 -31.17 -37.05 -41.80
C PRO A 958 -30.13 -36.47 -40.85
N GLN A 959 -29.60 -37.32 -39.98
CA GLN A 959 -28.43 -37.07 -39.13
C GLN A 959 -27.34 -38.08 -39.46
N PHE A 960 -26.10 -37.61 -39.59
CA PHE A 960 -24.96 -38.40 -40.07
C PHE A 960 -23.90 -38.66 -38.99
N GLU A 961 -23.06 -39.66 -39.24
CA GLU A 961 -21.76 -39.85 -38.60
C GLU A 961 -20.66 -39.99 -39.66
N ILE A 962 -19.45 -39.54 -39.32
CA ILE A 962 -18.30 -39.52 -40.24
C ILE A 962 -17.51 -40.82 -40.07
N ILE A 963 -17.26 -41.53 -41.18
CA ILE A 963 -16.30 -42.64 -41.21
C ILE A 963 -15.03 -42.18 -41.95
N ARG A 964 -13.87 -42.56 -41.42
CA ARG A 964 -12.54 -42.26 -41.98
C ARG A 964 -11.96 -43.51 -42.62
N ASP A 965 -11.48 -43.37 -43.83
CA ASP A 965 -10.65 -44.35 -44.53
C ASP A 965 -9.20 -44.29 -43.96
N PRO A 966 -8.53 -45.42 -43.64
CA PRO A 966 -7.22 -45.42 -43.00
C PRO A 966 -6.08 -45.21 -44.00
N LEU A 967 -4.96 -44.65 -43.52
CA LEU A 967 -3.75 -44.46 -44.31
C LEU A 967 -2.78 -45.62 -44.03
N ASP A 968 -2.09 -46.15 -45.05
CA ASP A 968 -1.12 -47.25 -44.93
C ASP A 968 0.20 -46.83 -44.25
N ILE A 969 0.13 -46.53 -42.95
CA ILE A 969 1.28 -46.32 -42.07
C ILE A 969 1.09 -47.15 -40.80
N ALA A 970 2.11 -47.94 -40.46
CA ALA A 970 2.10 -48.81 -39.29
C ALA A 970 1.85 -48.00 -37.98
N PRO A 971 0.81 -48.32 -37.17
CA PRO A 971 0.39 -47.47 -36.05
C PRO A 971 1.44 -47.20 -34.98
N ASP A 972 2.44 -48.07 -34.85
CA ASP A 972 3.58 -47.94 -33.94
C ASP A 972 4.51 -46.75 -34.24
N LYS A 973 4.35 -46.09 -35.40
CA LYS A 973 5.09 -44.88 -35.77
C LYS A 973 4.34 -43.57 -35.55
N LEU A 974 3.08 -43.61 -35.12
CA LEU A 974 2.26 -42.42 -34.88
C LEU A 974 2.48 -41.83 -33.47
N LEU A 975 3.58 -41.09 -33.30
CA LEU A 975 3.82 -40.30 -32.09
C LEU A 975 2.95 -39.02 -32.05
N GLN A 976 1.69 -39.21 -31.65
CA GLN A 976 0.73 -38.20 -31.17
C GLN A 976 0.71 -36.85 -31.91
N VAL A 977 -0.04 -36.78 -33.01
CA VAL A 977 -0.47 -35.50 -33.58
C VAL A 977 -1.65 -34.95 -32.76
N THR A 978 -1.43 -33.84 -32.06
CA THR A 978 -2.50 -33.00 -31.50
C THR A 978 -2.61 -31.74 -32.37
N ASP A 979 -3.30 -31.86 -33.50
CA ASP A 979 -3.70 -30.71 -34.31
C ASP A 979 -5.24 -30.66 -34.36
N LEU A 980 -5.79 -29.51 -33.97
CA LEU A 980 -7.22 -29.26 -34.02
C LEU A 980 -7.54 -28.68 -35.39
N VAL A 981 -8.29 -29.43 -36.20
CA VAL A 981 -8.82 -28.97 -37.49
C VAL A 981 -9.62 -27.68 -37.31
N GLY A 982 -9.05 -26.56 -37.74
CA GLY A 982 -9.72 -25.27 -37.80
C GLY A 982 -10.64 -25.20 -39.02
N LEU A 983 -11.73 -24.45 -38.90
CA LEU A 983 -12.63 -24.14 -40.02
C LEU A 983 -12.16 -22.94 -40.86
N LYS A 984 -11.07 -22.27 -40.42
CA LYS A 984 -10.46 -21.14 -41.11
C LYS A 984 -9.06 -21.53 -41.56
N GLN A 985 -8.74 -21.24 -42.82
CA GLN A 985 -7.39 -21.45 -43.33
C GLN A 985 -6.38 -20.60 -42.54
N THR A 986 -5.32 -21.23 -42.04
CA THR A 986 -4.27 -20.60 -41.23
C THR A 986 -3.00 -20.33 -42.03
N GLY A 987 -2.80 -20.98 -43.18
CA GLY A 987 -1.72 -20.70 -44.13
C GLY A 987 -1.64 -21.75 -45.23
N TYR A 988 -0.42 -22.08 -45.65
CA TYR A 988 -0.12 -23.10 -46.65
C TYR A 988 1.12 -23.94 -46.26
N VAL A 989 1.11 -25.23 -46.58
CA VAL A 989 2.24 -26.17 -46.41
C VAL A 989 2.38 -26.97 -47.70
N ASP A 990 3.60 -27.04 -48.26
CA ASP A 990 3.96 -27.76 -49.49
C ASP A 990 2.94 -27.61 -50.65
N GLY A 991 2.48 -26.38 -50.87
CA GLY A 991 1.51 -26.04 -51.92
C GLY A 991 0.06 -26.44 -51.63
N ARG A 992 -0.28 -26.76 -50.38
CA ARG A 992 -1.63 -27.13 -49.93
C ARG A 992 -2.13 -26.16 -48.87
N ALA A 993 -3.41 -25.82 -48.91
CA ALA A 993 -4.03 -24.97 -47.90
C ALA A 993 -4.02 -25.68 -46.53
N TYR A 994 -3.44 -25.03 -45.52
CA TYR A 994 -3.35 -25.53 -44.16
C TYR A 994 -4.39 -24.84 -43.25
N TYR A 995 -5.06 -25.64 -42.43
CA TYR A 995 -6.20 -25.24 -41.60
C TYR A 995 -6.00 -25.57 -40.11
N GLY A 996 -4.86 -26.17 -39.76
CA GLY A 996 -4.53 -26.54 -38.39
C GLY A 996 -3.98 -25.36 -37.58
N THR A 997 -3.69 -25.64 -36.32
CA THR A 997 -3.07 -24.69 -35.38
C THR A 997 -1.64 -24.32 -35.80
N VAL A 998 -1.17 -23.13 -35.41
CA VAL A 998 0.19 -22.67 -35.72
C VAL A 998 0.88 -22.08 -34.49
N PHE A 999 2.21 -22.28 -34.42
CA PHE A 999 3.10 -21.65 -33.46
C PHE A 999 4.21 -20.88 -34.20
N PHE A 1000 4.88 -19.98 -33.49
CA PHE A 1000 5.97 -19.17 -34.05
C PHE A 1000 7.28 -19.49 -33.33
N ASP A 1001 8.37 -19.61 -34.10
CA ASP A 1001 9.74 -19.73 -33.61
C ASP A 1001 10.64 -18.80 -34.44
N ASN A 1002 11.33 -17.88 -33.76
CA ASN A 1002 12.09 -16.78 -34.38
C ASN A 1002 11.28 -16.02 -35.46
N ASP A 1003 10.02 -15.69 -35.14
CA ASP A 1003 9.00 -15.07 -36.00
C ASP A 1003 8.61 -15.86 -37.27
N ILE A 1004 9.19 -17.06 -37.49
CA ILE A 1004 8.78 -17.99 -38.54
C ILE A 1004 7.64 -18.89 -38.03
N LYS A 1005 6.65 -19.11 -38.88
CA LYS A 1005 5.39 -19.80 -38.59
C LYS A 1005 5.49 -21.30 -38.88
N TYR A 1006 5.04 -22.13 -37.94
CA TYR A 1006 5.13 -23.59 -37.99
C TYR A 1006 3.81 -24.26 -37.57
N ALA A 1007 3.57 -25.49 -38.02
CA ALA A 1007 2.35 -26.25 -37.76
C ALA A 1007 2.29 -26.83 -36.33
N GLY A 1008 1.08 -26.86 -35.75
CA GLY A 1008 0.81 -27.26 -34.36
C GLY A 1008 0.69 -26.08 -33.38
N MET A 1009 0.17 -26.32 -32.18
CA MET A 1009 -0.08 -25.26 -31.19
C MET A 1009 1.16 -24.86 -30.36
N TYR A 1010 2.21 -25.70 -30.36
CA TYR A 1010 3.49 -25.49 -29.67
C TYR A 1010 4.56 -26.42 -30.27
N GLU A 1011 5.83 -26.13 -29.99
CA GLU A 1011 6.95 -26.95 -30.47
C GLU A 1011 6.92 -28.39 -29.89
N THR A 1012 7.05 -29.38 -30.77
CA THR A 1012 7.07 -30.81 -30.43
C THR A 1012 8.42 -31.45 -30.77
N ILE A 1013 8.67 -32.66 -30.25
CA ILE A 1013 9.96 -33.35 -30.38
C ILE A 1013 10.05 -34.02 -31.77
N GLY A 1014 10.33 -33.22 -32.81
CA GLY A 1014 10.39 -33.70 -34.20
C GLY A 1014 10.91 -32.65 -35.18
N GLN A 1015 10.75 -32.91 -36.48
CA GLN A 1015 11.06 -31.96 -37.54
C GLN A 1015 9.94 -30.91 -37.64
N LYS A 1016 10.27 -29.63 -37.49
CA LYS A 1016 9.28 -28.53 -37.60
C LYS A 1016 8.80 -28.40 -39.06
N ILE A 1017 7.48 -28.35 -39.25
CA ILE A 1017 6.83 -28.16 -40.57
C ILE A 1017 6.46 -26.69 -40.71
N ARG A 1018 7.07 -25.98 -41.68
CA ARG A 1018 6.88 -24.53 -41.88
C ARG A 1018 5.56 -24.25 -42.60
N VAL A 1019 4.86 -23.22 -42.16
CA VAL A 1019 3.59 -22.74 -42.72
C VAL A 1019 3.82 -21.36 -43.31
N TYR A 1020 3.42 -21.14 -44.56
CA TYR A 1020 3.57 -19.87 -45.27
C TYR A 1020 2.22 -19.15 -45.38
N ASP A 1021 2.23 -17.83 -45.56
CA ASP A 1021 1.01 -17.03 -45.66
C ASP A 1021 0.41 -17.01 -47.09
N THR A 1022 1.21 -17.30 -48.12
CA THR A 1022 0.72 -17.44 -49.50
C THR A 1022 0.98 -18.83 -50.09
N LEU A 1023 0.16 -19.22 -51.06
CA LEU A 1023 0.30 -20.48 -51.78
C LEU A 1023 1.64 -20.57 -52.53
N GLN A 1024 2.06 -19.48 -53.17
CA GLN A 1024 3.28 -19.47 -53.98
C GLN A 1024 4.54 -19.56 -53.12
N ASP A 1025 4.56 -18.85 -51.99
CA ASP A 1025 5.67 -18.91 -51.04
C ASP A 1025 5.83 -20.32 -50.43
N SER A 1026 4.71 -21.03 -50.26
CA SER A 1026 4.69 -22.44 -49.86
C SER A 1026 5.14 -23.43 -50.93
N ILE A 1027 5.15 -23.06 -52.22
CA ILE A 1027 5.64 -23.88 -53.33
C ILE A 1027 7.13 -23.59 -53.58
N ASP A 1028 7.50 -22.31 -53.54
CA ASP A 1028 8.85 -21.82 -53.81
C ASP A 1028 9.78 -21.91 -52.57
N ALA A 1029 9.21 -22.19 -51.39
CA ALA A 1029 9.86 -22.21 -50.08
C ALA A 1029 10.58 -20.89 -49.68
N MET A 1030 10.13 -19.76 -50.24
CA MET A 1030 10.69 -18.42 -50.06
C MET A 1030 9.67 -17.49 -49.42
N ASP A 1031 10.12 -16.56 -48.57
CA ASP A 1031 9.25 -15.50 -48.01
C ASP A 1031 9.29 -14.27 -48.91
N ARG A 1032 8.12 -13.79 -49.38
CA ARG A 1032 7.99 -12.63 -50.30
C ARG A 1032 6.99 -11.58 -49.81
N SER A 1033 7.04 -11.26 -48.53
CA SER A 1033 6.18 -10.24 -47.91
C SER A 1033 6.60 -8.81 -48.28
N GLU A 1034 5.79 -8.11 -49.08
CA GLU A 1034 5.84 -6.64 -49.13
C GLU A 1034 5.09 -6.05 -47.91
N PRO A 1035 5.62 -5.02 -47.21
CA PRO A 1035 4.97 -4.49 -46.02
C PRO A 1035 3.69 -3.69 -46.33
N SER A 1036 2.57 -4.08 -45.72
CA SER A 1036 1.36 -3.26 -45.69
C SER A 1036 1.58 -1.98 -44.86
N ALA A 1037 1.03 -0.86 -45.33
CA ALA A 1037 1.56 0.47 -45.02
C ALA A 1037 1.49 0.90 -43.55
N ILE A 1038 2.64 1.31 -42.99
CA ILE A 1038 2.70 2.13 -41.77
C ILE A 1038 2.39 3.59 -42.12
N GLN A 1039 1.35 4.16 -41.50
CA GLN A 1039 1.11 5.61 -41.57
C GLN A 1039 2.18 6.33 -40.72
N ARG A 1040 2.99 7.18 -41.35
CA ARG A 1040 4.07 7.91 -40.67
C ARG A 1040 3.55 8.91 -39.64
N SER A 1041 4.03 8.78 -38.40
CA SER A 1041 4.13 9.88 -37.45
C SER A 1041 5.61 10.21 -37.20
N GLY A 1042 6.02 11.45 -37.47
CA GLY A 1042 7.42 11.87 -37.32
C GLY A 1042 7.74 13.15 -38.10
N THR A 1043 8.31 14.14 -37.43
CA THR A 1043 8.59 15.47 -37.98
C THR A 1043 10.00 15.56 -38.59
N ASP A 1044 10.12 15.26 -39.87
CA ASP A 1044 11.19 15.81 -40.74
C ASP A 1044 10.61 16.04 -42.15
N ILE A 1045 10.94 17.18 -42.75
CA ILE A 1045 10.29 17.76 -43.94
C ILE A 1045 11.35 18.16 -44.99
N SER A 1046 11.85 17.17 -45.71
CA SER A 1046 13.01 17.35 -46.62
C SER A 1046 12.93 16.59 -47.95
N SER A 1047 11.72 16.24 -48.43
CA SER A 1047 11.48 15.92 -49.84
C SER A 1047 10.04 16.21 -50.25
N ASN A 1048 9.85 17.00 -51.31
CA ASN A 1048 8.53 17.32 -51.89
C ASN A 1048 8.40 16.58 -53.23
N ASP A 1049 7.65 15.46 -53.25
CA ASP A 1049 7.42 14.70 -54.47
C ASP A 1049 6.18 15.23 -55.22
N PRO A 1050 6.33 15.85 -56.39
CA PRO A 1050 5.22 16.48 -57.11
C PRO A 1050 4.19 15.49 -57.66
N ARG A 1051 4.40 14.17 -57.52
CA ARG A 1051 3.47 13.13 -57.95
C ARG A 1051 2.31 12.90 -56.97
N LEU A 1052 2.31 13.54 -55.80
CA LEU A 1052 1.23 13.48 -54.80
C LEU A 1052 0.22 14.65 -54.90
N ASN A 1053 0.35 15.54 -55.89
CA ASN A 1053 -0.60 16.63 -56.09
C ASN A 1053 -1.95 16.13 -56.61
N ILE A 1054 -3.01 16.34 -55.82
CA ILE A 1054 -4.40 16.05 -56.19
C ILE A 1054 -4.94 17.17 -57.10
N PRO A 1055 -5.63 16.88 -58.22
CA PRO A 1055 -6.22 17.91 -59.06
C PRO A 1055 -7.27 18.77 -58.34
N ASN A 1056 -7.32 20.06 -58.70
CA ASN A 1056 -8.34 21.06 -58.31
C ASN A 1056 -8.28 21.66 -56.88
N THR A 1057 -7.17 21.56 -56.16
CA THR A 1057 -6.92 22.45 -55.00
C THR A 1057 -6.56 23.87 -55.49
N PRO A 1058 -7.23 24.95 -55.05
CA PRO A 1058 -6.87 26.30 -55.47
C PRO A 1058 -5.64 26.84 -54.71
N ASP A 1059 -4.58 27.17 -55.43
CA ASP A 1059 -3.45 27.94 -54.88
C ASP A 1059 -3.91 29.38 -54.58
N ASN A 1060 -4.17 29.70 -53.30
CA ASN A 1060 -3.90 30.98 -52.64
C ASN A 1060 -4.53 31.03 -51.23
N LEU A 1061 -3.70 31.01 -50.19
CA LEU A 1061 -3.76 31.89 -49.01
C LEU A 1061 -2.43 31.76 -48.24
N ILE A 1062 -2.04 32.82 -47.53
CA ILE A 1062 -0.69 33.04 -46.95
C ILE A 1062 -0.68 32.67 -45.47
#